data_AF-A0A925DSM7-F1
#
_entry.id   AF-A0A925DSM7-F1
#
_cell.length_a   1.000
_cell.length_b   1.000
_cell.length_c   1.000
_cell.angle_alpha   90.00
_cell.angle_beta   90.00
_cell.angle_gamma   90.00
#
_symmetry.space_group_name_H-M   'P 1'
#
loop_
_entity.id
_entity.type
_entity.pdbx_description
1 polymer ?
#
loop_
_entity_poly.entity_id
_entity_poly.type
_entity_poly.pdbx_seq_one_letter_code
_entity_poly.pdbx_strand_id
1 'polypeptide(L)'
;MAQTAGEIVILFTLFLLVVPALLVRKFGNDKKTNRPWWQFGDYNIIVMSLIWFFILVITVNVISPEPDLSTPDKAIDFGNRRGIPEFALWGFEQKMLAEKNLMFYHLKSLDFKHDFETEKKMAAYKSHFKSNLEIDDFHDSLILSQNKDLRDAGYFATAYSFILRDSSSELIQKNLEKISDQQKSCVQYLYALLQPTNGEKESYYKKDLRNKGNMDEDVDWLSSYYFKRADYISLLQLYQDKAAFQFLDLRFKKIISFRNAHYFDFLLFDFEYVFKSWNIAGIAGAFLIFMIWLYYIRKIDLFETERKRYVLLTVFLGCISVFLCLLLYHIERYYLDFYETGEAMNDLAYNIIGVGLLEELIKIIPFLILLRFTKAINEPIDYIIFGALSAMSFAFIENIIYFDEDGMYNIHSRALWCVMSHVADTCIITYLLMLTKWYPGLKGWKKNPYLIFFAGLFIAATVHGLYDFFLDKKFAEIWVIPFGIVLSEIVVFTSMVNNCLNNSPFYSAAKNINTNKLGAILSSALFAVIVFEYICLSFIYGVSTGNMCLVDALTESWYLLMFLALRLTSLDVFPKRWEKLQFFSSLNPFVFIMSRKINFAKYVGMELVFNGGRKNAAILDYMPLKGVIRSRQLISDYAGWFVVELDKGIVSKKQTHTLVLMRSQEKNTAIEKNQKISVLLFLMPDKDYLQQEEKKEEDLIFLDWVLIS
;
A
#
# COMPACT_ATOMS: atom_id res chain seq x y z
N MET A 1 28.86 -6.56 -10.73
CA MET A 1 29.60 -7.64 -10.01
C MET A 1 30.22 -7.16 -8.69
N ALA A 2 31.14 -6.17 -8.67
CA ALA A 2 31.73 -5.72 -7.38
C ALA A 2 30.74 -4.97 -6.47
N GLN A 3 29.80 -4.21 -7.05
CA GLN A 3 28.77 -3.47 -6.33
C GLN A 3 27.69 -4.40 -5.75
N THR A 4 27.25 -5.37 -6.57
CA THR A 4 26.31 -6.44 -6.19
C THR A 4 26.84 -7.32 -5.05
N ALA A 5 28.14 -7.60 -5.01
CA ALA A 5 28.75 -8.33 -3.90
C ALA A 5 28.73 -7.52 -2.58
N GLY A 6 28.92 -6.19 -2.65
CA GLY A 6 28.86 -5.31 -1.47
C GLY A 6 27.46 -5.21 -0.87
N GLU A 7 26.43 -5.12 -1.71
CA GLU A 7 25.02 -5.02 -1.30
C GLU A 7 24.51 -6.33 -0.68
N ILE A 8 24.87 -7.48 -1.27
CA ILE A 8 24.58 -8.81 -0.71
C ILE A 8 25.27 -8.97 0.66
N VAL A 9 26.50 -8.48 0.83
CA VAL A 9 27.21 -8.52 2.12
C VAL A 9 26.51 -7.68 3.19
N ILE A 10 25.92 -6.52 2.85
CA ILE A 10 25.16 -5.69 3.79
C ILE A 10 23.88 -6.42 4.25
N LEU A 11 23.12 -7.00 3.31
CA LEU A 11 21.94 -7.82 3.62
C LEU A 11 22.29 -9.03 4.50
N PHE A 12 23.40 -9.70 4.20
CA PHE A 12 23.90 -10.82 4.99
C PHE A 12 24.38 -10.38 6.37
N THR A 13 24.97 -9.18 6.49
CA THR A 13 25.43 -8.63 7.77
C THR A 13 24.25 -8.24 8.66
N LEU A 14 23.20 -7.61 8.10
CA LEU A 14 21.96 -7.31 8.83
C LEU A 14 21.26 -8.60 9.32
N PHE A 15 21.21 -9.64 8.49
CA PHE A 15 20.71 -10.95 8.88
C PHE A 15 21.49 -11.58 10.04
N LEU A 16 22.83 -11.52 9.96
CA LEU A 16 23.75 -12.00 10.99
C LEU A 16 23.73 -11.18 12.27
N LEU A 17 23.13 -9.98 12.30
CA LEU A 17 22.93 -9.21 13.51
C LEU A 17 21.58 -9.52 14.18
N VAL A 18 20.50 -9.60 13.38
CA VAL A 18 19.13 -9.74 13.89
C VAL A 18 18.83 -11.17 14.35
N VAL A 19 19.19 -12.18 13.54
CA VAL A 19 18.87 -13.58 13.86
C VAL A 19 19.65 -14.09 15.07
N PRO A 20 20.96 -13.83 15.21
CA PRO A 20 21.69 -14.16 16.43
C PRO A 20 21.19 -13.42 17.67
N ALA A 21 20.75 -12.16 17.58
CA ALA A 21 20.16 -11.44 18.71
C ALA A 21 18.83 -12.08 19.18
N LEU A 22 17.97 -12.46 18.22
CA LEU A 22 16.72 -13.20 18.49
C LEU A 22 16.99 -14.59 19.08
N LEU A 23 18.02 -15.28 18.57
CA LEU A 23 18.49 -16.56 19.07
C LEU A 23 19.06 -16.41 20.50
N VAL A 24 19.89 -15.42 20.79
CA VAL A 24 20.47 -15.17 22.12
C VAL A 24 19.39 -14.89 23.15
N ARG A 25 18.41 -14.02 22.82
CA ARG A 25 17.26 -13.74 23.69
C ARG A 25 16.42 -14.99 23.96
N LYS A 26 16.28 -15.86 22.95
CA LYS A 26 15.57 -17.13 23.08
C LYS A 26 16.35 -18.18 23.88
N PHE A 27 17.65 -18.35 23.65
CA PHE A 27 18.49 -19.29 24.39
C PHE A 27 18.52 -19.00 25.89
N GLY A 28 18.40 -17.73 26.29
CA GLY A 28 18.22 -17.35 27.70
C GLY A 28 16.90 -17.85 28.32
N ASN A 29 15.83 -17.92 27.53
CA ASN A 29 14.51 -18.41 27.95
C ASN A 29 14.36 -19.94 27.82
N ASP A 30 15.01 -20.55 26.82
CA ASP A 30 14.93 -21.99 26.55
C ASP A 30 15.69 -22.83 27.58
N LYS A 31 16.84 -22.33 28.09
CA LYS A 31 17.54 -22.94 29.24
C LYS A 31 16.65 -23.10 30.48
N LYS A 32 15.58 -22.30 30.61
CA LYS A 32 14.62 -22.37 31.72
C LYS A 32 13.41 -23.28 31.42
N THR A 33 13.13 -23.59 30.15
CA THR A 33 11.84 -24.20 29.73
C THR A 33 11.99 -25.54 28.99
N ASN A 34 13.21 -26.04 28.78
CA ASN A 34 13.53 -27.32 28.12
C ASN A 34 12.88 -27.48 26.73
N ARG A 35 12.68 -26.36 26.02
CA ARG A 35 12.13 -26.34 24.65
C ARG A 35 13.24 -26.61 23.62
N PRO A 36 12.96 -27.31 22.52
CA PRO A 36 13.93 -27.48 21.45
C PRO A 36 14.33 -26.14 20.84
N TRP A 37 15.61 -25.96 20.54
CA TRP A 37 16.17 -24.69 20.05
C TRP A 37 15.51 -24.20 18.75
N TRP A 38 14.91 -25.09 17.96
CA TRP A 38 14.18 -24.78 16.73
C TRP A 38 12.70 -24.41 16.93
N GLN A 39 12.13 -24.53 18.14
CA GLN A 39 10.71 -24.21 18.41
C GLN A 39 10.55 -22.79 18.96
N PHE A 40 10.10 -21.86 18.12
CA PHE A 40 9.81 -20.46 18.46
C PHE A 40 8.32 -20.21 18.78
N GLY A 41 7.51 -21.26 18.89
CA GLY A 41 6.08 -21.15 19.14
C GLY A 41 5.35 -20.39 18.03
N ASP A 42 4.58 -19.35 18.38
CA ASP A 42 3.85 -18.53 17.43
C ASP A 42 4.76 -17.77 16.43
N TYR A 43 6.05 -17.60 16.75
CA TYR A 43 7.03 -16.91 15.89
C TYR A 43 7.74 -17.84 14.90
N ASN A 44 7.43 -19.14 14.89
CA ASN A 44 8.01 -20.10 13.93
C ASN A 44 7.86 -19.63 12.47
N ILE A 45 6.72 -19.02 12.14
CA ILE A 45 6.45 -18.56 10.77
C ILE A 45 7.40 -17.43 10.34
N ILE A 46 7.77 -16.51 11.24
CA ILE A 46 8.72 -15.44 10.94
C ILE A 46 10.10 -16.05 10.64
N VAL A 47 10.55 -16.96 11.51
CA VAL A 47 11.86 -17.62 11.35
C VAL A 47 11.92 -18.40 10.04
N MET A 48 10.87 -19.17 9.73
CA MET A 48 10.79 -19.91 8.46
C MET A 48 10.75 -18.97 7.25
N SER A 49 10.02 -17.86 7.34
CA SER A 49 9.94 -16.87 6.25
C SER A 49 11.29 -16.21 5.99
N LEU A 50 12.05 -15.91 7.04
CA LEU A 50 13.43 -15.41 6.92
C LEU A 50 14.34 -16.46 6.26
N ILE A 51 14.31 -17.72 6.70
CA ILE A 51 15.11 -18.80 6.09
C ILE A 51 14.78 -18.94 4.59
N TRP A 52 13.49 -19.01 4.25
CA TRP A 52 13.05 -19.09 2.86
C TRP A 52 13.49 -17.88 2.04
N PHE A 53 13.46 -16.69 2.62
CA PHE A 53 13.95 -15.48 1.97
C PHE A 53 15.43 -15.60 1.57
N PHE A 54 16.33 -16.07 2.46
CA PHE A 54 17.73 -16.25 2.07
C PHE A 54 17.91 -17.29 0.98
N ILE A 55 17.21 -18.42 1.08
CA ILE A 55 17.23 -19.45 0.03
C ILE A 55 16.78 -18.84 -1.30
N LEU A 56 15.72 -18.02 -1.27
CA LEU A 56 15.14 -17.43 -2.46
C LEU A 56 16.05 -16.37 -3.07
N VAL A 57 16.63 -15.47 -2.27
CA VAL A 57 17.61 -14.47 -2.75
C VAL A 57 18.82 -15.15 -3.39
N ILE A 58 19.37 -16.20 -2.76
CA ILE A 58 20.47 -16.98 -3.36
C ILE A 58 20.03 -17.62 -4.67
N THR A 59 18.84 -18.24 -4.68
CA THR A 59 18.31 -18.92 -5.86
C THR A 59 18.11 -17.94 -7.02
N VAL A 60 17.45 -16.81 -6.79
CA VAL A 60 17.23 -15.75 -7.80
C VAL A 60 18.56 -15.22 -8.31
N ASN A 61 19.56 -15.01 -7.45
CA ASN A 61 20.88 -14.57 -7.89
C ASN A 61 21.62 -15.60 -8.76
N VAL A 62 21.26 -16.88 -8.68
CA VAL A 62 21.83 -17.94 -9.53
C VAL A 62 21.06 -18.08 -10.84
N ILE A 63 19.73 -17.98 -10.80
CA ILE A 63 18.87 -18.30 -11.96
C ILE A 63 18.44 -17.10 -12.80
N SER A 64 18.46 -15.89 -12.23
CA SER A 64 18.06 -14.67 -12.92
C SER A 64 19.29 -14.04 -13.57
N PRO A 65 19.49 -14.18 -14.90
CA PRO A 65 20.64 -13.60 -15.56
C PRO A 65 20.52 -12.07 -15.60
N GLU A 66 21.67 -11.40 -15.68
CA GLU A 66 21.68 -10.01 -16.14
C GLU A 66 21.19 -9.93 -17.59
N PRO A 67 20.52 -8.83 -17.98
CA PRO A 67 20.13 -8.64 -19.37
C PRO A 67 21.36 -8.70 -20.28
N ASP A 68 21.27 -9.47 -21.35
CA ASP A 68 22.33 -9.57 -22.35
C ASP A 68 22.31 -8.33 -23.24
N LEU A 69 23.04 -7.31 -22.81
CA LEU A 69 23.21 -6.04 -23.52
C LEU A 69 24.49 -6.04 -24.36
N SER A 70 25.06 -7.21 -24.68
CA SER A 70 26.34 -7.33 -25.39
C SER A 70 26.34 -6.72 -26.79
N THR A 71 25.16 -6.60 -27.40
CA THR A 71 25.01 -6.01 -28.74
C THR A 71 23.85 -5.02 -28.76
N PRO A 72 23.91 -3.99 -29.62
CA PRO A 72 22.84 -3.00 -29.75
C PRO A 72 21.47 -3.61 -30.06
N ASP A 73 21.41 -4.61 -30.96
CA ASP A 73 20.17 -5.34 -31.29
C ASP A 73 19.52 -6.01 -30.10
N LYS A 74 20.33 -6.68 -29.26
CA LYS A 74 19.82 -7.35 -28.06
C LYS A 74 19.32 -6.36 -27.02
N ALA A 75 19.94 -5.18 -26.90
CA ALA A 75 19.45 -4.14 -26.02
C ALA A 75 18.14 -3.51 -26.52
N ILE A 76 18.02 -3.29 -27.84
CA ILE A 76 16.76 -2.88 -28.48
C ILE A 76 15.65 -3.90 -28.25
N ASP A 77 15.92 -5.17 -28.56
CA ASP A 77 14.97 -6.26 -28.39
C ASP A 77 14.56 -6.42 -26.91
N PHE A 78 15.52 -6.35 -25.99
CA PHE A 78 15.26 -6.43 -24.56
C PHE A 78 14.38 -5.26 -24.07
N GLY A 79 14.77 -4.02 -24.41
CA GLY A 79 14.02 -2.82 -24.03
C GLY A 79 12.60 -2.83 -24.60
N ASN A 80 12.43 -3.15 -25.88
CA ASN A 80 11.12 -3.20 -26.51
C ASN A 80 10.24 -4.32 -25.94
N ARG A 81 10.77 -5.53 -25.75
CA ARG A 81 9.98 -6.66 -25.22
C ARG A 81 9.55 -6.47 -23.78
N ARG A 82 10.35 -5.77 -22.98
CA ARG A 82 10.10 -5.58 -21.55
C ARG A 82 9.44 -4.24 -21.24
N GLY A 83 9.20 -3.39 -22.23
CA GLY A 83 8.68 -2.04 -22.03
C GLY A 83 9.66 -1.18 -21.20
N ILE A 84 10.96 -1.32 -21.47
CA ILE A 84 12.05 -0.61 -20.80
C ILE A 84 12.74 0.30 -21.84
N PRO A 85 12.22 1.51 -22.06
CA PRO A 85 12.74 2.47 -23.03
C PRO A 85 14.24 2.70 -22.96
N GLU A 86 14.86 2.64 -21.78
CA GLU A 86 16.27 2.99 -21.59
C GLU A 86 17.20 2.02 -22.31
N PHE A 87 16.91 0.71 -22.25
CA PHE A 87 17.70 -0.30 -22.96
C PHE A 87 17.49 -0.21 -24.47
N ALA A 88 16.27 0.11 -24.89
CA ALA A 88 15.97 0.34 -26.29
C ALA A 88 16.72 1.56 -26.82
N LEU A 89 16.64 2.67 -26.08
CA LEU A 89 17.34 3.92 -26.36
C LEU A 89 18.85 3.71 -26.46
N TRP A 90 19.46 3.07 -25.46
CA TRP A 90 20.89 2.78 -25.48
C TRP A 90 21.26 1.94 -26.70
N GLY A 91 20.49 0.89 -27.02
CA GLY A 91 20.72 0.07 -28.20
C GLY A 91 20.57 0.86 -29.50
N PHE A 92 19.59 1.77 -29.61
CA PHE A 92 19.46 2.68 -30.75
C PHE A 92 20.66 3.63 -30.85
N GLU A 93 21.14 4.19 -29.73
CA GLU A 93 22.31 5.06 -29.69
C GLU A 93 23.59 4.33 -30.13
N GLN A 94 23.78 3.07 -29.72
CA GLN A 94 24.92 2.25 -30.14
C GLN A 94 24.82 1.83 -31.62
N LYS A 95 23.62 1.48 -32.10
CA LYS A 95 23.38 1.16 -33.52
C LYS A 95 23.63 2.33 -34.43
N MET A 96 23.21 3.51 -33.99
CA MET A 96 23.50 4.76 -34.65
C MET A 96 25.02 4.83 -34.89
N LEU A 97 25.86 4.72 -33.86
CA LEU A 97 27.32 4.80 -34.04
C LEU A 97 27.94 3.74 -35.00
N ALA A 98 27.24 2.65 -35.31
CA ALA A 98 27.80 1.50 -36.04
C ALA A 98 27.24 1.25 -37.47
N GLU A 99 26.08 1.79 -37.85
CA GLU A 99 25.35 1.35 -39.06
C GLU A 99 25.16 2.43 -40.15
N LYS A 100 24.90 1.98 -41.40
CA LYS A 100 24.64 2.85 -42.57
C LYS A 100 23.33 3.63 -42.51
N ASN A 101 22.33 3.17 -41.73
CA ASN A 101 21.00 3.80 -41.65
C ASN A 101 20.84 4.65 -40.39
N LEU A 102 21.86 5.47 -40.17
CA LEU A 102 22.10 6.25 -38.97
C LEU A 102 20.93 7.15 -38.53
N MET A 103 20.33 7.88 -39.48
CA MET A 103 19.23 8.81 -39.22
C MET A 103 17.98 8.12 -38.67
N PHE A 104 17.71 6.89 -39.10
CA PHE A 104 16.54 6.12 -38.64
C PHE A 104 16.66 5.75 -37.16
N TYR A 105 17.82 5.22 -36.74
CA TYR A 105 18.06 4.89 -35.34
C TYR A 105 18.14 6.14 -34.46
N HIS A 106 18.67 7.24 -35.00
CA HIS A 106 18.67 8.51 -34.30
C HIS A 106 17.24 9.03 -34.04
N LEU A 107 16.35 8.98 -35.04
CA LEU A 107 14.93 9.30 -34.84
C LEU A 107 14.29 8.46 -33.73
N LYS A 108 14.47 7.14 -33.77
CA LYS A 108 13.93 6.26 -32.73
C LYS A 108 14.51 6.58 -31.35
N SER A 109 15.81 6.92 -31.27
CA SER A 109 16.42 7.35 -30.00
C SER A 109 15.81 8.64 -29.47
N LEU A 110 15.53 9.61 -30.33
CA LEU A 110 14.95 10.89 -29.94
C LEU A 110 13.48 10.78 -29.54
N ASP A 111 12.71 9.92 -30.24
CA ASP A 111 11.32 9.59 -29.93
C ASP A 111 11.20 9.03 -28.51
N PHE A 112 12.05 8.05 -28.18
CA PHE A 112 12.16 7.52 -26.83
C PHE A 112 12.62 8.57 -25.81
N LYS A 113 13.53 9.48 -26.16
CA LYS A 113 13.96 10.59 -25.29
C LYS A 113 12.82 11.58 -25.01
N HIS A 114 11.99 11.88 -26.00
CA HIS A 114 10.85 12.79 -25.87
C HIS A 114 9.76 12.22 -24.96
N ASP A 115 9.41 10.94 -25.14
CA ASP A 115 8.51 10.22 -24.23
C ASP A 115 9.05 10.16 -22.80
N PHE A 116 10.38 10.24 -22.64
CA PHE A 116 11.05 10.15 -21.36
C PHE A 116 11.23 11.50 -20.64
N GLU A 117 11.38 12.61 -21.39
CA GLU A 117 11.58 13.95 -20.82
C GLU A 117 10.32 14.57 -20.20
N THR A 118 9.15 13.92 -20.32
CA THR A 118 7.96 14.22 -19.52
C THR A 118 8.06 13.62 -18.10
N GLU A 119 8.93 14.25 -17.31
CA GLU A 119 9.08 14.27 -15.84
C GLU A 119 8.98 12.98 -14.98
N LYS A 120 10.14 12.65 -14.37
CA LYS A 120 10.31 12.15 -12.98
C LYS A 120 10.13 10.65 -12.69
N LYS A 121 10.16 9.73 -13.67
CA LYS A 121 10.16 8.27 -13.39
C LYS A 121 11.56 7.65 -13.13
N MET A 122 12.62 8.46 -13.08
CA MET A 122 14.00 8.01 -13.32
C MET A 122 15.02 8.46 -12.26
N ALA A 123 14.67 8.46 -10.97
CA ALA A 123 15.65 8.80 -9.93
C ALA A 123 16.65 7.66 -9.69
N ALA A 124 16.20 6.40 -9.68
CA ALA A 124 17.04 5.24 -9.37
C ALA A 124 18.03 4.88 -10.50
N TYR A 125 17.61 5.02 -11.77
CA TYR A 125 18.38 4.57 -12.93
C TYR A 125 19.45 5.55 -13.43
N LYS A 126 19.32 6.86 -13.16
CA LYS A 126 20.32 7.87 -13.57
C LYS A 126 21.73 7.62 -13.01
N SER A 127 21.86 6.83 -11.95
CA SER A 127 23.15 6.50 -11.34
C SER A 127 24.00 5.54 -12.18
N HIS A 128 23.40 4.70 -13.03
CA HIS A 128 24.10 3.64 -13.77
C HIS A 128 24.58 4.05 -15.16
N PHE A 129 23.95 5.05 -15.79
CA PHE A 129 24.32 5.52 -17.13
C PHE A 129 24.59 7.02 -17.13
N LYS A 130 25.74 7.40 -16.56
CA LYS A 130 26.37 8.72 -16.81
C LYS A 130 26.93 8.77 -18.23
N SER A 131 26.08 8.89 -19.24
CA SER A 131 26.53 9.52 -20.49
C SER A 131 26.33 11.03 -20.35
N ASN A 132 27.27 11.68 -19.65
CA ASN A 132 27.37 13.15 -19.59
C ASN A 132 27.88 13.70 -20.94
N LEU A 133 27.17 13.43 -22.03
CA LEU A 133 27.30 14.20 -23.25
C LEU A 133 26.03 15.01 -23.37
N GLU A 134 26.14 16.32 -23.22
CA GLU A 134 25.05 17.22 -23.59
C GLU A 134 24.70 16.93 -25.06
N ILE A 135 23.41 16.79 -25.36
CA ILE A 135 22.89 16.32 -26.65
C ILE A 135 23.48 17.14 -27.83
N ASP A 136 23.75 18.42 -27.61
CA ASP A 136 24.35 19.31 -28.60
C ASP A 136 25.83 18.99 -28.88
N ASP A 137 26.62 18.68 -27.85
CA ASP A 137 28.03 18.26 -28.02
C ASP A 137 28.12 16.99 -28.87
N PHE A 138 27.15 16.09 -28.69
CA PHE A 138 27.06 14.87 -29.50
C PHE A 138 26.70 15.18 -30.95
N HIS A 139 25.72 16.06 -31.21
CA HIS A 139 25.35 16.47 -32.56
C HIS A 139 26.52 17.14 -33.29
N ASP A 140 27.24 18.03 -32.60
CA ASP A 140 28.41 18.70 -33.15
C ASP A 140 29.53 17.71 -33.49
N SER A 141 29.74 16.69 -32.65
CA SER A 141 30.70 15.61 -32.92
C SER A 141 30.35 14.82 -34.19
N LEU A 142 29.06 14.59 -34.47
CA LEU A 142 28.57 13.93 -35.68
C LEU A 142 28.77 14.80 -36.91
N ILE A 143 28.46 16.10 -36.81
CA ILE A 143 28.65 17.08 -37.90
C ILE A 143 30.12 17.17 -38.34
N LEU A 144 31.05 17.08 -37.38
CA LEU A 144 32.50 17.12 -37.63
C LEU A 144 33.08 15.81 -38.19
N SER A 145 32.29 14.74 -38.25
CA SER A 145 32.74 13.45 -38.77
C SER A 145 33.12 13.50 -40.25
N GLN A 146 34.16 12.75 -40.64
CA GLN A 146 34.50 12.62 -42.07
C GLN A 146 33.52 11.72 -42.83
N ASN A 147 32.79 10.85 -42.14
CA ASN A 147 31.77 10.00 -42.75
C ASN A 147 30.53 10.83 -43.10
N LYS A 148 30.14 10.78 -44.37
CA LYS A 148 28.99 11.51 -44.92
C LYS A 148 27.68 11.18 -44.21
N ASP A 149 27.43 9.91 -43.91
CA ASP A 149 26.19 9.51 -43.22
C ASP A 149 26.18 10.05 -41.78
N LEU A 150 27.32 10.00 -41.06
CA LEU A 150 27.48 10.58 -39.71
C LEU A 150 27.21 12.08 -39.69
N ARG A 151 27.75 12.80 -40.66
CA ARG A 151 27.53 14.24 -40.79
C ARG A 151 26.08 14.59 -41.17
N ASP A 152 25.46 13.83 -42.07
CA ASP A 152 24.04 13.98 -42.42
C ASP A 152 23.13 13.77 -41.21
N ALA A 153 23.40 12.74 -40.38
CA ALA A 153 22.64 12.54 -39.16
C ALA A 153 22.92 13.59 -38.10
N GLY A 154 24.14 14.14 -38.02
CA GLY A 154 24.44 15.28 -37.16
C GLY A 154 23.59 16.50 -37.51
N TYR A 155 23.49 16.86 -38.79
CA TYR A 155 22.61 17.93 -39.24
C TYR A 155 21.12 17.63 -39.02
N PHE A 156 20.71 16.39 -39.27
CA PHE A 156 19.36 15.91 -38.98
C PHE A 156 19.02 16.04 -37.48
N ALA A 157 19.94 15.61 -36.62
CA ALA A 157 19.84 15.63 -35.18
C ALA A 157 19.71 17.05 -34.63
N THR A 158 20.57 17.96 -35.10
CA THR A 158 20.50 19.38 -34.77
C THR A 158 19.19 20.00 -35.23
N ALA A 159 18.72 19.67 -36.45
CA ALA A 159 17.43 20.14 -36.94
C ALA A 159 16.27 19.65 -36.06
N TYR A 160 16.23 18.37 -35.70
CA TYR A 160 15.19 17.83 -34.83
C TYR A 160 15.25 18.38 -33.41
N SER A 161 16.45 18.54 -32.83
CA SER A 161 16.66 19.17 -31.53
C SER A 161 16.13 20.61 -31.51
N PHE A 162 16.39 21.38 -32.58
CA PHE A 162 15.82 22.72 -32.73
C PHE A 162 14.30 22.72 -32.89
N ILE A 163 13.70 21.70 -33.52
CA ILE A 163 12.24 21.52 -33.55
C ILE A 163 11.72 21.29 -32.13
N LEU A 164 12.35 20.40 -31.36
CA LEU A 164 11.93 20.11 -29.97
C LEU A 164 12.07 21.33 -29.05
N ARG A 165 13.05 22.19 -29.30
CA ARG A 165 13.32 23.42 -28.52
C ARG A 165 12.59 24.66 -29.03
N ASP A 166 11.64 24.49 -29.95
CA ASP A 166 10.85 25.56 -30.59
C ASP A 166 11.74 26.72 -31.11
N SER A 167 12.89 26.35 -31.68
CA SER A 167 13.88 27.28 -32.22
C SER A 167 13.47 27.76 -33.62
N SER A 168 14.12 28.82 -34.13
CA SER A 168 13.69 29.43 -35.40
C SER A 168 13.67 28.44 -36.58
N SER A 169 12.62 28.49 -37.38
CA SER A 169 12.44 27.66 -38.59
C SER A 169 13.61 27.78 -39.56
N GLU A 170 14.25 28.95 -39.60
CA GLU A 170 15.45 29.23 -40.39
C GLU A 170 16.67 28.40 -39.93
N LEU A 171 16.88 28.23 -38.62
CA LEU A 171 17.96 27.40 -38.08
C LEU A 171 17.75 25.91 -38.38
N ILE A 172 16.51 25.45 -38.32
CA ILE A 172 16.14 24.07 -38.60
C ILE A 172 16.32 23.79 -40.10
N GLN A 173 15.78 24.67 -40.96
CA GLN A 173 15.89 24.55 -42.41
C GLN A 173 17.34 24.59 -42.89
N LYS A 174 18.17 25.48 -42.32
CA LYS A 174 19.60 25.57 -42.60
C LYS A 174 20.36 24.28 -42.29
N ASN A 175 19.90 23.48 -41.34
CA ASN A 175 20.50 22.18 -41.05
C ASN A 175 19.93 21.09 -41.96
N LEU A 176 18.63 21.06 -42.24
CA LEU A 176 18.04 20.10 -43.18
C LEU A 176 18.60 20.20 -44.60
N GLU A 177 18.83 21.43 -45.10
CA GLU A 177 19.40 21.66 -46.44
C GLU A 177 20.83 21.14 -46.59
N LYS A 178 21.55 20.93 -45.48
CA LYS A 178 22.90 20.36 -45.47
C LYS A 178 22.91 18.84 -45.51
N ILE A 179 21.75 18.20 -45.35
CA ILE A 179 21.61 16.75 -45.47
C ILE A 179 21.69 16.38 -46.94
N SER A 180 22.54 15.41 -47.26
CA SER A 180 22.88 15.11 -48.64
C SER A 180 21.74 14.50 -49.47
N ASP A 181 20.89 13.70 -48.83
CA ASP A 181 19.76 13.02 -49.47
C ASP A 181 18.44 13.58 -48.96
N GLN A 182 17.91 14.52 -49.73
CA GLN A 182 16.68 15.24 -49.42
C GLN A 182 15.43 14.37 -49.56
N GLN A 183 15.46 13.24 -50.27
CA GLN A 183 14.27 12.41 -50.50
C GLN A 183 14.07 11.31 -49.45
N LYS A 184 14.99 11.16 -48.49
CA LYS A 184 14.83 10.22 -47.38
C LYS A 184 13.56 10.52 -46.58
N SER A 185 12.81 9.47 -46.26
CA SER A 185 11.56 9.55 -45.49
C SER A 185 11.72 10.31 -44.16
N CYS A 186 12.83 10.13 -43.45
CA CYS A 186 13.13 10.87 -42.22
C CYS A 186 13.31 12.39 -42.45
N VAL A 187 13.99 12.78 -43.53
CA VAL A 187 14.21 14.19 -43.88
C VAL A 187 12.88 14.83 -44.29
N GLN A 188 12.07 14.13 -45.07
CA GLN A 188 10.72 14.53 -45.43
C GLN A 188 9.80 14.68 -44.21
N TYR A 189 9.95 13.80 -43.21
CA TYR A 189 9.27 13.92 -41.93
C TYR A 189 9.64 15.21 -41.19
N LEU A 190 10.93 15.58 -41.13
CA LEU A 190 11.35 16.85 -40.51
C LEU A 190 10.88 18.08 -41.28
N TYR A 191 10.87 18.03 -42.61
CA TYR A 191 10.25 19.08 -43.42
C TYR A 191 8.75 19.20 -43.13
N ALA A 192 8.04 18.09 -42.93
CA ALA A 192 6.65 18.11 -42.50
C ALA A 192 6.49 18.70 -41.09
N LEU A 193 7.46 18.50 -40.19
CA LEU A 193 7.48 19.15 -38.87
C LEU A 193 7.69 20.67 -38.94
N LEU A 194 8.49 21.14 -39.90
CA LEU A 194 8.81 22.55 -40.13
C LEU A 194 7.69 23.38 -40.77
N GLN A 195 6.77 22.74 -41.50
CA GLN A 195 5.66 23.46 -42.10
C GLN A 195 4.81 24.07 -40.97
N PRO A 196 4.45 25.36 -41.05
CA PRO A 196 3.53 25.95 -40.09
C PRO A 196 2.25 25.11 -40.02
N THR A 197 1.61 25.13 -38.87
CA THR A 197 0.40 24.38 -38.45
C THR A 197 -0.87 24.69 -39.26
N ASN A 198 -0.75 24.83 -40.58
CA ASN A 198 -1.84 25.03 -41.52
C ASN A 198 -2.23 23.71 -42.20
N GLY A 199 -3.43 23.69 -42.78
CA GLY A 199 -4.12 22.51 -43.32
C GLY A 199 -3.38 21.70 -44.39
N GLU A 200 -2.18 22.10 -44.84
CA GLU A 200 -1.35 21.32 -45.78
C GLU A 200 -0.76 20.06 -45.12
N LYS A 201 -0.29 20.15 -43.86
CA LYS A 201 0.21 19.00 -43.09
C LYS A 201 -0.91 18.01 -42.78
N GLU A 202 -2.06 18.53 -42.38
CA GLU A 202 -3.29 17.77 -42.19
C GLU A 202 -3.74 17.10 -43.51
N SER A 203 -3.67 17.81 -44.63
CA SER A 203 -4.01 17.29 -45.96
C SER A 203 -3.11 16.12 -46.37
N TYR A 204 -1.81 16.17 -46.02
CA TYR A 204 -0.87 15.08 -46.26
C TYR A 204 -1.27 13.80 -45.51
N TYR A 205 -1.41 13.88 -44.18
CA TYR A 205 -1.81 12.73 -43.36
C TYR A 205 -3.21 12.21 -43.74
N LYS A 206 -4.16 13.10 -44.05
CA LYS A 206 -5.48 12.70 -44.58
C LYS A 206 -5.36 11.99 -45.93
N LYS A 207 -4.40 12.36 -46.78
CA LYS A 207 -4.19 11.73 -48.09
C LYS A 207 -3.53 10.36 -47.93
N ASP A 208 -2.58 10.20 -47.03
CA ASP A 208 -1.93 8.91 -46.77
C ASP A 208 -2.91 7.92 -46.12
N LEU A 209 -3.73 8.39 -45.19
CA LEU A 209 -4.81 7.63 -44.57
C LEU A 209 -5.86 7.15 -45.60
N ARG A 210 -6.21 7.99 -46.60
CA ARG A 210 -7.07 7.58 -47.74
C ARG A 210 -6.42 6.51 -48.62
N ASN A 211 -5.09 6.54 -48.74
CA ASN A 211 -4.33 5.61 -49.56
C ASN A 211 -3.95 4.33 -48.81
N LYS A 212 -4.34 4.18 -47.54
CA LYS A 212 -3.96 3.06 -46.67
C LYS A 212 -2.44 2.91 -46.50
N GLY A 213 -1.75 4.04 -46.36
CA GLY A 213 -0.32 4.11 -46.05
C GLY A 213 -0.01 3.72 -44.60
N ASN A 214 0.73 4.54 -43.87
CA ASN A 214 1.12 4.22 -42.49
C ASN A 214 0.02 4.57 -41.47
N MET A 215 -1.08 3.80 -41.50
CA MET A 215 -2.31 4.12 -40.75
C MET A 215 -2.12 4.33 -39.24
N ASP A 216 -1.17 3.64 -38.61
CA ASP A 216 -0.91 3.75 -37.17
C ASP A 216 -0.35 5.14 -36.81
N GLU A 217 0.76 5.50 -37.45
CA GLU A 217 1.42 6.81 -37.26
C GLU A 217 0.53 7.97 -37.72
N ASP A 218 -0.19 7.81 -38.83
CA ASP A 218 -1.06 8.86 -39.36
C ASP A 218 -2.22 9.18 -38.41
N VAL A 219 -2.87 8.15 -37.86
CA VAL A 219 -4.01 8.31 -36.95
C VAL A 219 -3.56 8.87 -35.61
N ASP A 220 -2.45 8.38 -35.06
CA ASP A 220 -1.92 8.89 -33.79
C ASP A 220 -1.50 10.36 -33.91
N TRP A 221 -0.84 10.74 -35.01
CA TRP A 221 -0.48 12.12 -35.27
C TRP A 221 -1.72 13.02 -35.45
N LEU A 222 -2.68 12.62 -36.30
CA LEU A 222 -3.89 13.41 -36.55
C LEU A 222 -4.74 13.57 -35.29
N SER A 223 -4.92 12.51 -34.51
CA SER A 223 -5.70 12.57 -33.28
C SER A 223 -5.04 13.46 -32.22
N SER A 224 -3.73 13.34 -32.03
CA SER A 224 -2.94 14.23 -31.16
C SER A 224 -2.99 15.69 -31.63
N TYR A 225 -2.91 15.92 -32.95
CA TYR A 225 -2.99 17.24 -33.57
C TYR A 225 -4.35 17.90 -33.32
N TYR A 226 -5.44 17.18 -33.56
CA TYR A 226 -6.79 17.69 -33.32
C TYR A 226 -7.07 17.92 -31.84
N PHE A 227 -6.59 17.03 -30.97
CA PHE A 227 -6.75 17.19 -29.53
C PHE A 227 -6.05 18.46 -29.01
N LYS A 228 -4.80 18.70 -29.40
CA LYS A 228 -4.05 19.92 -29.02
C LYS A 228 -4.74 21.21 -29.46
N ARG A 229 -5.48 21.18 -30.57
CA ARG A 229 -6.24 22.33 -31.09
C ARG A 229 -7.67 22.44 -30.54
N ALA A 230 -8.07 21.52 -29.66
CA ALA A 230 -9.46 21.37 -29.22
C ALA A 230 -10.45 21.19 -30.39
N ASP A 231 -10.00 20.63 -31.52
CA ASP A 231 -10.84 20.31 -32.68
C ASP A 231 -11.50 18.94 -32.50
N TYR A 232 -12.51 18.92 -31.63
CA TYR A 232 -13.25 17.71 -31.30
C TYR A 232 -14.11 17.20 -32.47
N ILE A 233 -14.41 18.03 -33.47
CA ILE A 233 -15.19 17.63 -34.65
C ILE A 233 -14.34 16.71 -35.52
N SER A 234 -13.09 17.09 -35.80
CA SER A 234 -12.17 16.26 -36.59
C SER A 234 -11.78 14.97 -35.85
N LEU A 235 -11.62 15.02 -34.51
CA LEU A 235 -11.48 13.82 -33.69
C LEU A 235 -12.68 12.88 -33.81
N LEU A 236 -13.91 13.41 -33.75
CA LEU A 236 -15.12 12.62 -33.91
C LEU A 236 -15.21 11.98 -35.30
N GLN A 237 -14.72 12.67 -36.34
CA GLN A 237 -14.64 12.09 -37.69
C GLN A 237 -13.68 10.90 -37.76
N LEU A 238 -12.51 10.98 -37.12
CA LEU A 238 -11.58 9.85 -37.01
C LEU A 238 -12.20 8.69 -36.22
N TYR A 239 -12.95 8.99 -35.16
CA TYR A 239 -13.65 7.98 -34.37
C TYR A 239 -14.76 7.27 -35.14
N GLN A 240 -15.47 7.98 -36.02
CA GLN A 240 -16.54 7.42 -36.84
C GLN A 240 -16.03 6.64 -38.07
N ASP A 241 -14.81 6.92 -38.53
CA ASP A 241 -14.19 6.18 -39.63
C ASP A 241 -13.74 4.78 -39.18
N LYS A 242 -14.25 3.74 -39.83
CA LYS A 242 -13.98 2.34 -39.45
C LYS A 242 -12.52 1.92 -39.58
N ALA A 243 -11.77 2.51 -40.52
CA ALA A 243 -10.36 2.19 -40.70
C ALA A 243 -9.52 2.90 -39.65
N ALA A 244 -9.76 4.20 -39.43
CA ALA A 244 -9.04 4.98 -38.43
C ALA A 244 -9.35 4.53 -37.00
N PHE A 245 -10.60 4.11 -36.70
CA PHE A 245 -10.99 3.67 -35.36
C PHE A 245 -10.12 2.51 -34.82
N GLN A 246 -9.61 1.63 -35.68
CA GLN A 246 -8.76 0.51 -35.25
C GLN A 246 -7.41 0.98 -34.69
N PHE A 247 -6.87 2.06 -35.26
CA PHE A 247 -5.57 2.64 -34.87
C PHE A 247 -5.72 3.80 -33.88
N LEU A 248 -6.94 4.30 -33.68
CA LEU A 248 -7.19 5.38 -32.73
C LEU A 248 -6.91 4.90 -31.30
N ASP A 249 -5.99 5.60 -30.62
CA ASP A 249 -5.61 5.27 -29.26
C ASP A 249 -6.80 5.37 -28.28
N LEU A 250 -6.78 4.50 -27.26
CA LEU A 250 -7.86 4.38 -26.27
C LEU A 250 -8.12 5.70 -25.54
N ARG A 251 -7.09 6.53 -25.33
CA ARG A 251 -7.26 7.86 -24.70
C ARG A 251 -8.23 8.73 -25.48
N PHE A 252 -8.14 8.76 -26.81
CA PHE A 252 -9.04 9.57 -27.64
C PHE A 252 -10.44 8.97 -27.73
N LYS A 253 -10.55 7.64 -27.84
CA LYS A 253 -11.84 6.93 -27.80
C LYS A 253 -12.62 7.25 -26.51
N LYS A 254 -11.95 7.24 -25.37
CA LYS A 254 -12.50 7.66 -24.07
C LYS A 254 -13.03 9.09 -24.11
N ILE A 255 -12.16 10.05 -24.46
CA ILE A 255 -12.51 11.48 -24.46
C ILE A 255 -13.70 11.78 -25.38
N ILE A 256 -13.72 11.19 -26.58
CA ILE A 256 -14.79 11.38 -27.55
C ILE A 256 -16.10 10.77 -27.05
N SER A 257 -16.07 9.56 -26.50
CA SER A 257 -17.25 8.90 -25.94
C SER A 257 -17.85 9.70 -24.80
N PHE A 258 -17.00 10.18 -23.89
CA PHE A 258 -17.40 11.01 -22.77
C PHE A 258 -18.07 12.32 -23.22
N ARG A 259 -17.42 13.07 -24.13
CA ARG A 259 -17.93 14.36 -24.63
C ARG A 259 -19.25 14.23 -25.40
N ASN A 260 -19.51 13.09 -26.03
CA ASN A 260 -20.76 12.81 -26.73
C ASN A 260 -21.83 12.15 -25.83
N ALA A 261 -21.63 12.11 -24.52
CA ALA A 261 -22.53 11.48 -23.54
C ALA A 261 -22.74 9.97 -23.76
N HIS A 262 -21.81 9.29 -24.43
CA HIS A 262 -21.77 7.83 -24.56
C HIS A 262 -21.05 7.22 -23.36
N TYR A 263 -21.61 7.40 -22.15
CA TYR A 263 -20.93 7.00 -20.90
C TYR A 263 -20.70 5.48 -20.78
N PHE A 264 -21.54 4.66 -21.42
CA PHE A 264 -21.32 3.21 -21.43
C PHE A 264 -20.09 2.83 -22.26
N ASP A 265 -19.95 3.39 -23.46
CA ASP A 265 -18.77 3.18 -24.31
C ASP A 265 -17.52 3.69 -23.62
N PHE A 266 -17.62 4.84 -22.94
CA PHE A 266 -16.55 5.38 -22.10
C PHE A 266 -16.09 4.37 -21.03
N LEU A 267 -17.02 3.78 -20.26
CA LEU A 267 -16.69 2.79 -19.23
C LEU A 267 -16.07 1.52 -19.82
N LEU A 268 -16.50 1.10 -21.01
CA LEU A 268 -15.90 -0.03 -21.72
C LEU A 268 -14.46 0.28 -22.14
N PHE A 269 -14.20 1.46 -22.69
CA PHE A 269 -12.83 1.86 -23.05
C PHE A 269 -11.94 2.11 -21.84
N ASP A 270 -12.51 2.56 -20.71
CA ASP A 270 -11.80 2.62 -19.43
C ASP A 270 -11.39 1.24 -18.96
N PHE A 271 -12.31 0.28 -18.99
CA PHE A 271 -12.00 -1.11 -18.66
C PHE A 271 -10.90 -1.66 -19.57
N GLU A 272 -11.01 -1.43 -20.88
CA GLU A 272 -9.98 -1.86 -21.85
C GLU A 272 -8.64 -1.17 -21.59
N TYR A 273 -8.64 0.12 -21.24
CA TYR A 273 -7.44 0.88 -20.91
C TYR A 273 -6.73 0.30 -19.67
N VAL A 274 -7.47 0.06 -18.58
CA VAL A 274 -6.93 -0.52 -17.33
C VAL A 274 -6.28 -1.89 -17.55
N PHE A 275 -6.77 -2.66 -18.53
CA PHE A 275 -6.24 -4.00 -18.84
C PHE A 275 -5.45 -4.06 -20.17
N LYS A 276 -5.06 -2.93 -20.75
CA LYS A 276 -4.43 -2.85 -22.09
C LYS A 276 -3.10 -3.60 -22.15
N SER A 277 -2.27 -3.44 -21.14
CA SER A 277 -0.88 -3.95 -21.11
C SER A 277 -0.74 -5.40 -20.63
N TRP A 278 -1.78 -5.97 -20.01
CA TRP A 278 -1.72 -7.26 -19.30
C TRP A 278 -0.45 -7.41 -18.45
N ASN A 279 -0.12 -6.44 -17.59
CA ASN A 279 0.97 -6.59 -16.61
C ASN A 279 0.65 -7.69 -15.58
N ILE A 280 0.90 -8.95 -15.93
CA ILE A 280 0.55 -10.13 -15.12
C ILE A 280 1.24 -10.07 -13.74
N ALA A 281 2.48 -9.58 -13.69
CA ALA A 281 3.24 -9.46 -12.45
C ALA A 281 2.63 -8.39 -11.53
N GLY A 282 2.23 -7.24 -12.09
CA GLY A 282 1.49 -6.20 -11.37
C GLY A 282 0.14 -6.72 -10.83
N ILE A 283 -0.65 -7.39 -11.69
CA ILE A 283 -1.93 -7.99 -11.29
C ILE A 283 -1.73 -9.02 -10.16
N ALA A 284 -0.71 -9.87 -10.25
CA ALA A 284 -0.38 -10.83 -9.21
C ALA A 284 0.06 -10.15 -7.91
N GLY A 285 0.81 -9.05 -7.98
CA GLY A 285 1.18 -8.21 -6.83
C GLY A 285 -0.05 -7.59 -6.17
N ALA A 286 -0.94 -6.97 -6.94
CA ALA A 286 -2.19 -6.40 -6.44
C ALA A 286 -3.07 -7.47 -5.77
N PHE A 287 -3.16 -8.65 -6.37
CA PHE A 287 -3.94 -9.77 -5.83
C PHE A 287 -3.32 -10.31 -4.53
N LEU A 288 -1.99 -10.43 -4.46
CA LEU A 288 -1.28 -10.83 -3.26
C LEU A 288 -1.60 -9.88 -2.10
N ILE A 289 -1.48 -8.57 -2.33
CA ILE A 289 -1.79 -7.54 -1.33
C ILE A 289 -3.24 -7.67 -0.85
N PHE A 290 -4.20 -7.76 -1.79
CA PHE A 290 -5.61 -7.95 -1.48
C PHE A 290 -5.85 -9.18 -0.61
N MET A 291 -5.25 -10.33 -0.94
CA MET A 291 -5.44 -11.58 -0.20
C MET A 291 -4.87 -11.53 1.22
N ILE A 292 -3.75 -10.83 1.44
CA ILE A 292 -3.14 -10.64 2.76
C ILE A 292 -4.07 -9.82 3.66
N TRP A 293 -4.56 -8.69 3.15
CA TRP A 293 -5.48 -7.83 3.88
C TRP A 293 -6.83 -8.51 4.11
N LEU A 294 -7.35 -9.26 3.13
CA LEU A 294 -8.59 -10.01 3.26
C LEU A 294 -8.45 -11.06 4.38
N TYR A 295 -7.32 -11.76 4.41
CA TYR A 295 -7.04 -12.72 5.47
C TYR A 295 -7.01 -12.03 6.85
N TYR A 296 -6.34 -10.89 6.98
CA TYR A 296 -6.29 -10.13 8.24
C TYR A 296 -7.69 -9.69 8.69
N ILE A 297 -8.47 -9.06 7.81
CA ILE A 297 -9.84 -8.59 8.09
C ILE A 297 -10.75 -9.77 8.51
N ARG A 298 -10.65 -10.91 7.82
CA ARG A 298 -11.38 -12.13 8.19
C ARG A 298 -10.94 -12.75 9.53
N LYS A 299 -9.76 -12.41 10.06
CA LYS A 299 -9.27 -12.91 11.35
C LYS A 299 -9.62 -12.01 12.53
N ILE A 300 -9.84 -10.73 12.30
CA ILE A 300 -10.33 -9.82 13.35
C ILE A 300 -11.84 -9.91 13.55
N ASP A 301 -12.58 -10.41 12.55
CA ASP A 301 -13.96 -10.87 12.66
C ASP A 301 -14.05 -12.11 13.58
N LEU A 302 -14.25 -11.86 14.88
CA LEU A 302 -14.06 -12.84 15.96
C LEU A 302 -15.34 -13.60 16.34
N PHE A 303 -16.45 -12.89 16.49
CA PHE A 303 -17.63 -13.42 17.19
C PHE A 303 -18.67 -14.02 16.23
N GLU A 304 -19.04 -13.31 15.17
CA GLU A 304 -20.01 -13.77 14.17
C GLU A 304 -19.41 -13.68 12.77
N THR A 305 -18.74 -14.75 12.32
CA THR A 305 -17.99 -14.67 11.07
C THR A 305 -18.88 -14.52 9.85
N GLU A 306 -18.62 -13.49 9.05
CA GLU A 306 -19.45 -13.14 7.90
C GLU A 306 -19.56 -14.22 6.82
N ARG A 307 -20.75 -14.32 6.22
CA ARG A 307 -21.02 -15.30 5.16
C ARG A 307 -20.26 -14.91 3.89
N LYS A 308 -19.57 -15.88 3.28
CA LYS A 308 -18.76 -15.69 2.05
C LYS A 308 -19.47 -14.92 0.93
N ARG A 309 -20.78 -15.13 0.75
CA ARG A 309 -21.56 -14.42 -0.28
C ARG A 309 -21.58 -12.90 -0.10
N TYR A 310 -21.63 -12.41 1.14
CA TYR A 310 -21.64 -10.97 1.41
C TYR A 310 -20.26 -10.38 1.21
N VAL A 311 -19.22 -11.10 1.64
CA VAL A 311 -17.82 -10.75 1.36
C VAL A 311 -17.59 -10.62 -0.14
N LEU A 312 -17.96 -11.64 -0.93
CA LEU A 312 -17.79 -11.62 -2.39
C LEU A 312 -18.61 -10.52 -3.06
N LEU A 313 -19.83 -10.25 -2.57
CA LEU A 313 -20.65 -9.16 -3.08
C LEU A 313 -20.00 -7.79 -2.83
N THR A 314 -19.48 -7.53 -1.62
CA THR A 314 -18.76 -6.28 -1.32
C THR A 314 -17.52 -6.13 -2.18
N VAL A 315 -16.75 -7.21 -2.35
CA VAL A 315 -15.54 -7.19 -3.16
C VAL A 315 -15.85 -6.82 -4.62
N PHE A 316 -16.86 -7.48 -5.20
CA PHE A 316 -17.30 -7.19 -6.55
C PHE A 316 -17.77 -5.73 -6.72
N LEU A 317 -18.61 -5.24 -5.79
CA LEU A 317 -19.11 -3.86 -5.83
C LEU A 317 -17.99 -2.84 -5.62
N GLY A 318 -17.03 -3.12 -4.74
CA GLY A 318 -15.86 -2.27 -4.52
C GLY A 318 -14.96 -2.17 -5.76
N CYS A 319 -14.67 -3.29 -6.43
CA CYS A 319 -13.91 -3.27 -7.69
C CYS A 319 -14.62 -2.45 -8.78
N ILE A 320 -15.95 -2.58 -8.91
CA ILE A 320 -16.72 -1.82 -9.90
C ILE A 320 -16.75 -0.32 -9.58
N SER A 321 -16.74 0.04 -8.29
CA SER A 321 -16.81 1.43 -7.85
C SER A 321 -15.66 2.31 -8.36
N VAL A 322 -14.48 1.73 -8.63
CA VAL A 322 -13.34 2.47 -9.22
C VAL A 322 -13.69 3.05 -10.58
N PHE A 323 -14.39 2.32 -11.45
CA PHE A 323 -14.78 2.83 -12.77
C PHE A 323 -15.79 3.97 -12.68
N LEU A 324 -16.63 3.98 -11.64
CA LEU A 324 -17.50 5.12 -11.35
C LEU A 324 -16.67 6.33 -10.89
N CYS A 325 -15.64 6.11 -10.08
CA CYS A 325 -14.69 7.14 -9.64
C CYS A 325 -13.97 7.78 -10.84
N LEU A 326 -13.43 6.97 -11.75
CA LEU A 326 -12.76 7.42 -12.98
C LEU A 326 -13.69 8.28 -13.85
N LEU A 327 -14.95 7.86 -14.02
CA LEU A 327 -15.95 8.66 -14.74
C LEU A 327 -16.15 10.04 -14.10
N LEU A 328 -16.23 10.11 -12.77
CA LEU A 328 -16.40 11.37 -12.06
C LEU A 328 -15.17 12.29 -12.17
N TYR A 329 -13.95 11.75 -12.15
CA TYR A 329 -12.73 12.53 -12.42
C TYR A 329 -12.75 13.21 -13.79
N HIS A 330 -13.27 12.52 -14.81
CA HIS A 330 -13.46 13.14 -16.11
C HIS A 330 -14.53 14.25 -16.10
N ILE A 331 -15.55 14.13 -15.27
CA ILE A 331 -16.54 15.20 -15.08
C ILE A 331 -15.90 16.42 -14.45
N GLU A 332 -15.14 16.25 -13.37
CA GLU A 332 -14.44 17.34 -12.70
C GLU A 332 -13.49 18.06 -13.66
N ARG A 333 -12.68 17.29 -14.39
CA ARG A 333 -11.69 17.85 -15.31
C ARG A 333 -12.32 18.59 -16.49
N TYR A 334 -13.35 18.02 -17.14
CA TYR A 334 -13.84 18.55 -18.41
C TYR A 334 -15.08 19.45 -18.30
N TYR A 335 -15.87 19.33 -17.23
CA TYR A 335 -17.06 20.17 -17.01
C TYR A 335 -16.87 21.20 -15.90
N LEU A 336 -16.09 20.90 -14.86
CA LEU A 336 -15.87 21.80 -13.73
C LEU A 336 -14.53 22.55 -13.80
N ASP A 337 -13.65 22.19 -14.75
CA ASP A 337 -12.29 22.72 -14.87
C ASP A 337 -11.49 22.60 -13.55
N PHE A 338 -11.78 21.53 -12.79
CA PHE A 338 -11.19 21.30 -11.47
C PHE A 338 -10.17 20.15 -11.54
N TYR A 339 -8.90 20.52 -11.52
CA TYR A 339 -7.74 19.63 -11.59
C TYR A 339 -6.52 20.32 -10.98
N GLU A 340 -5.43 19.59 -10.79
CA GLU A 340 -4.17 20.15 -10.30
C GLU A 340 -3.60 21.18 -11.27
N THR A 341 -3.21 22.34 -10.75
CA THR A 341 -2.67 23.46 -11.53
C THR A 341 -1.21 23.72 -11.23
N GLY A 342 -0.68 23.12 -10.16
CA GLY A 342 0.64 23.42 -9.63
C GLY A 342 0.63 24.42 -8.48
N GLU A 343 -0.51 25.09 -8.25
CA GLU A 343 -0.67 26.05 -7.15
C GLU A 343 -1.09 25.34 -5.87
N ALA A 344 -0.32 25.50 -4.79
CA ALA A 344 -0.50 24.74 -3.55
C ALA A 344 -1.91 24.79 -2.94
N MET A 345 -2.61 25.93 -3.02
CA MET A 345 -3.98 26.04 -2.46
C MET A 345 -5.03 25.39 -3.36
N ASN A 346 -4.88 25.50 -4.68
CA ASN A 346 -5.73 24.77 -5.62
C ASN A 346 -5.50 23.26 -5.48
N ASP A 347 -4.25 22.82 -5.48
CA ASP A 347 -3.90 21.41 -5.42
C ASP A 347 -4.31 20.80 -4.06
N LEU A 348 -4.23 21.55 -2.95
CA LEU A 348 -4.76 21.11 -1.65
C LEU A 348 -6.29 20.94 -1.69
N ALA A 349 -7.00 21.91 -2.27
CA ALA A 349 -8.45 21.83 -2.42
C ALA A 349 -8.85 20.68 -3.35
N TYR A 350 -8.11 20.47 -4.44
CA TYR A 350 -8.31 19.37 -5.38
C TYR A 350 -8.09 18.02 -4.71
N ASN A 351 -6.98 17.84 -3.98
CA ASN A 351 -6.71 16.59 -3.28
C ASN A 351 -7.75 16.28 -2.19
N ILE A 352 -8.27 17.29 -1.46
CA ILE A 352 -9.31 17.06 -0.44
C ILE A 352 -10.70 16.85 -1.05
N ILE A 353 -11.10 17.67 -2.02
CA ILE A 353 -12.49 17.72 -2.54
C ILE A 353 -12.63 16.91 -3.82
N GLY A 354 -11.72 17.08 -4.79
CA GLY A 354 -11.77 16.39 -6.07
C GLY A 354 -11.36 14.93 -5.96
N VAL A 355 -10.32 14.64 -5.18
CA VAL A 355 -9.84 13.26 -4.97
C VAL A 355 -10.46 12.67 -3.70
N GLY A 356 -10.03 13.10 -2.52
CA GLY A 356 -10.38 12.46 -1.25
C GLY A 356 -11.89 12.34 -0.99
N LEU A 357 -12.65 13.42 -1.15
CA LEU A 357 -14.10 13.40 -0.92
C LEU A 357 -14.82 12.52 -1.93
N LEU A 358 -14.47 12.62 -3.20
CA LEU A 358 -15.09 11.85 -4.28
C LEU A 358 -14.80 10.36 -4.07
N GLU A 359 -13.55 9.98 -3.86
CA GLU A 359 -13.18 8.58 -3.66
C GLU A 359 -13.88 7.98 -2.44
N GLU A 360 -13.86 8.66 -1.29
CA GLU A 360 -14.47 8.13 -0.07
C GLU A 360 -16.00 8.07 -0.18
N LEU A 361 -16.62 8.98 -0.93
CA LEU A 361 -18.05 8.93 -1.24
C LEU A 361 -18.39 7.73 -2.14
N ILE A 362 -17.52 7.36 -3.08
CA ILE A 362 -17.72 6.21 -3.96
C ILE A 362 -17.41 4.89 -3.23
N LYS A 363 -16.31 4.84 -2.47
CA LYS A 363 -15.89 3.68 -1.67
C LYS A 363 -16.91 3.28 -0.61
N ILE A 364 -17.71 4.21 -0.07
CA ILE A 364 -18.71 3.86 0.94
C ILE A 364 -19.99 3.23 0.35
N ILE A 365 -20.23 3.32 -0.97
CA ILE A 365 -21.46 2.83 -1.62
C ILE A 365 -21.70 1.33 -1.38
N PRO A 366 -20.74 0.41 -1.60
CA PRO A 366 -20.95 -1.02 -1.35
C PRO A 366 -21.37 -1.33 0.10
N PHE A 367 -20.77 -0.63 1.06
CA PHE A 367 -21.14 -0.74 2.48
C PHE A 367 -22.60 -0.27 2.70
N LEU A 368 -23.00 0.88 2.16
CA LEU A 368 -24.36 1.41 2.30
C LEU A 368 -25.41 0.48 1.66
N ILE A 369 -25.09 -0.13 0.51
CA ILE A 369 -25.93 -1.15 -0.13
C ILE A 369 -26.15 -2.32 0.80
N LEU A 370 -25.09 -2.87 1.40
CA LEU A 370 -25.23 -3.98 2.35
C LEU A 370 -26.01 -3.59 3.61
N LEU A 371 -25.74 -2.40 4.15
CA LEU A 371 -26.40 -1.88 5.35
C LEU A 371 -27.91 -1.71 5.12
N ARG A 372 -28.31 -1.29 3.92
CA ARG A 372 -29.71 -1.02 3.57
C ARG A 372 -30.47 -2.26 3.15
N PHE A 373 -29.87 -3.12 2.33
CA PHE A 373 -30.58 -4.18 1.61
C PHE A 373 -30.32 -5.59 2.15
N THR A 374 -29.45 -5.74 3.16
CA THR A 374 -29.14 -7.05 3.74
C THR A 374 -29.24 -7.03 5.27
N LYS A 375 -29.15 -8.21 5.88
CA LYS A 375 -29.02 -8.40 7.33
C LYS A 375 -27.61 -8.84 7.72
N ALA A 376 -26.62 -8.61 6.85
CA ALA A 376 -25.23 -9.00 7.12
C ALA A 376 -24.70 -8.22 8.32
N ILE A 377 -24.77 -6.88 8.25
CA ILE A 377 -24.32 -5.97 9.31
C ILE A 377 -25.23 -6.03 10.54
N ASN A 378 -24.83 -6.83 11.52
CA ASN A 378 -25.61 -7.16 12.71
C ASN A 378 -24.84 -6.96 14.03
N GLU A 379 -23.52 -6.82 13.98
CA GLU A 379 -22.65 -6.42 15.09
C GLU A 379 -21.77 -5.19 14.76
N PRO A 380 -21.22 -4.49 15.77
CA PRO A 380 -20.38 -3.30 15.56
C PRO A 380 -19.15 -3.54 14.66
N ILE A 381 -18.53 -4.71 14.75
CA ILE A 381 -17.32 -5.00 13.98
C ILE A 381 -17.62 -5.12 12.49
N ASP A 382 -18.83 -5.54 12.09
CA ASP A 382 -19.24 -5.66 10.69
C ASP A 382 -19.18 -4.33 9.94
N TYR A 383 -19.36 -3.20 10.63
CA TYR A 383 -19.17 -1.87 10.04
C TYR A 383 -17.74 -1.68 9.54
N ILE A 384 -16.77 -2.09 10.37
CA ILE A 384 -15.35 -2.06 10.02
C ILE A 384 -15.05 -3.11 8.95
N ILE A 385 -15.58 -4.34 9.08
CA ILE A 385 -15.32 -5.41 8.11
C ILE A 385 -15.80 -5.02 6.71
N PHE A 386 -17.05 -4.57 6.57
CA PHE A 386 -17.59 -4.22 5.26
C PHE A 386 -17.07 -2.87 4.74
N GLY A 387 -16.73 -1.92 5.61
CA GLY A 387 -16.00 -0.71 5.22
C GLY A 387 -14.62 -1.03 4.66
N ALA A 388 -13.83 -1.82 5.40
CA ALA A 388 -12.50 -2.27 4.98
C ALA A 388 -12.55 -3.08 3.69
N LEU A 389 -13.50 -4.03 3.56
CA LEU A 389 -13.69 -4.82 2.34
C LEU A 389 -14.00 -3.93 1.13
N SER A 390 -14.80 -2.88 1.31
CA SER A 390 -15.12 -1.94 0.24
C SER A 390 -13.86 -1.20 -0.22
N ALA A 391 -13.15 -0.58 0.72
CA ALA A 391 -11.94 0.21 0.46
C ALA A 391 -10.81 -0.61 -0.14
N MET A 392 -10.51 -1.80 0.40
CA MET A 392 -9.43 -2.64 -0.11
C MET A 392 -9.72 -3.23 -1.49
N SER A 393 -11.00 -3.36 -1.86
CA SER A 393 -11.41 -3.82 -3.19
C SER A 393 -11.33 -2.71 -4.23
N PHE A 394 -11.61 -1.47 -3.82
CA PHE A 394 -11.30 -0.28 -4.62
C PHE A 394 -9.78 -0.20 -4.87
N ALA A 395 -9.00 -0.22 -3.79
CA ALA A 395 -7.53 -0.14 -3.86
C ALA A 395 -6.90 -1.31 -4.64
N PHE A 396 -7.57 -2.46 -4.76
CA PHE A 396 -7.10 -3.57 -5.59
C PHE A 396 -7.06 -3.21 -7.09
N ILE A 397 -8.12 -2.61 -7.63
CA ILE A 397 -8.13 -2.18 -9.04
C ILE A 397 -7.20 -0.98 -9.23
N GLU A 398 -7.19 -0.05 -8.29
CA GLU A 398 -6.26 1.09 -8.30
C GLU A 398 -4.80 0.63 -8.31
N ASN A 399 -4.43 -0.37 -7.50
CA ASN A 399 -3.09 -0.98 -7.54
C ASN A 399 -2.74 -1.56 -8.92
N ILE A 400 -3.70 -2.17 -9.63
CA ILE A 400 -3.46 -2.67 -10.98
C ILE A 400 -3.10 -1.51 -11.92
N ILE A 401 -3.82 -0.40 -11.82
CA ILE A 401 -3.57 0.82 -12.62
C ILE A 401 -2.18 1.38 -12.27
N TYR A 402 -1.88 1.57 -10.99
CA TYR A 402 -0.58 2.10 -10.56
C TYR A 402 0.61 1.22 -10.98
N PHE A 403 0.50 -0.11 -10.87
CA PHE A 403 1.59 -1.00 -11.27
C PHE A 403 1.77 -1.08 -12.78
N ASP A 404 0.74 -0.71 -13.54
CA ASP A 404 0.85 -0.56 -14.98
C ASP A 404 1.50 0.77 -15.38
N GLU A 405 1.08 1.87 -14.74
CA GLU A 405 1.53 3.21 -15.10
C GLU A 405 2.91 3.54 -14.55
N ASP A 406 3.19 3.25 -13.28
CA ASP A 406 4.42 3.64 -12.58
C ASP A 406 5.45 2.50 -12.44
N GLY A 407 5.09 1.31 -12.91
CA GLY A 407 5.91 0.10 -12.77
C GLY A 407 5.79 -0.55 -11.39
N MET A 408 6.58 -1.59 -11.16
CA MET A 408 6.41 -2.49 -10.01
C MET A 408 7.29 -2.17 -8.79
N TYR A 409 7.99 -1.04 -8.79
CA TYR A 409 8.93 -0.65 -7.72
C TYR A 409 8.23 -0.20 -6.43
N ASN A 410 6.92 -0.01 -6.46
CA ASN A 410 6.14 0.50 -5.33
C ASN A 410 5.14 -0.54 -4.78
N ILE A 411 5.24 -1.82 -5.17
CA ILE A 411 4.32 -2.88 -4.70
C ILE A 411 4.33 -2.95 -3.18
N HIS A 412 5.50 -2.99 -2.55
CA HIS A 412 5.64 -3.02 -1.09
C HIS A 412 5.07 -1.76 -0.42
N SER A 413 5.29 -0.58 -1.02
CA SER A 413 4.83 0.70 -0.50
C SER A 413 3.30 0.79 -0.54
N ARG A 414 2.67 0.40 -1.66
CA ARG A 414 1.20 0.28 -1.77
C ARG A 414 0.64 -0.71 -0.75
N ALA A 415 1.34 -1.83 -0.51
CA ALA A 415 0.90 -2.86 0.44
C ALA A 415 0.90 -2.38 1.91
N LEU A 416 1.90 -1.58 2.29
CA LEU A 416 2.13 -1.15 3.67
C LEU A 416 1.47 0.20 4.00
N TRP A 417 1.45 1.12 3.04
CA TRP A 417 0.95 2.48 3.22
C TRP A 417 -0.47 2.61 2.67
N CYS A 418 -0.61 2.59 1.33
CA CYS A 418 -1.81 3.04 0.66
C CYS A 418 -3.03 2.20 0.99
N VAL A 419 -2.93 0.86 0.93
CA VAL A 419 -4.08 -0.01 1.25
C VAL A 419 -4.54 0.15 2.70
N MET A 420 -3.61 0.36 3.64
CA MET A 420 -3.96 0.61 5.03
C MET A 420 -4.63 1.98 5.20
N SER A 421 -4.16 3.02 4.51
CA SER A 421 -4.76 4.36 4.54
C SER A 421 -6.19 4.33 3.98
N HIS A 422 -6.41 3.77 2.78
CA HIS A 422 -7.77 3.60 2.23
C HIS A 422 -8.70 2.84 3.18
N VAL A 423 -8.22 1.75 3.79
CA VAL A 423 -9.01 1.00 4.77
C VAL A 423 -9.35 1.86 5.97
N ALA A 424 -8.39 2.60 6.52
CA ALA A 424 -8.60 3.44 7.68
C ALA A 424 -9.61 4.56 7.39
N ASP A 425 -9.47 5.27 6.27
CA ASP A 425 -10.32 6.41 5.88
C ASP A 425 -11.78 6.01 5.73
N THR A 426 -12.07 4.98 4.92
CA THR A 426 -13.43 4.48 4.77
C THR A 426 -13.96 3.92 6.11
N CYS A 427 -13.09 3.35 6.95
CA CYS A 427 -13.48 2.87 8.28
C CYS A 427 -13.79 3.99 9.28
N ILE A 428 -13.28 5.21 9.11
CA ILE A 428 -13.71 6.36 9.91
C ILE A 428 -15.20 6.61 9.70
N ILE A 429 -15.66 6.59 8.44
CA ILE A 429 -17.06 6.81 8.08
C ILE A 429 -17.95 5.72 8.68
N THR A 430 -17.59 4.45 8.48
CA THR A 430 -18.39 3.31 8.97
C THR A 430 -18.37 3.21 10.50
N TYR A 431 -17.24 3.48 11.16
CA TYR A 431 -17.15 3.51 12.62
C TYR A 431 -18.04 4.60 13.22
N LEU A 432 -18.02 5.81 12.65
CA LEU A 432 -18.86 6.90 13.11
C LEU A 432 -20.36 6.55 12.94
N LEU A 433 -20.74 5.98 11.79
CA LEU A 433 -22.09 5.45 11.59
C LEU A 433 -22.46 4.36 12.61
N MET A 434 -21.53 3.46 12.95
CA MET A 434 -21.73 2.44 13.97
C MET A 434 -22.05 3.07 15.33
N LEU A 435 -21.35 4.15 15.73
CA LEU A 435 -21.62 4.83 17.01
C LEU A 435 -23.08 5.29 17.12
N THR A 436 -23.72 5.72 16.02
CA THR A 436 -25.13 6.16 16.04
C THR A 436 -26.09 5.09 16.57
N LYS A 437 -25.74 3.81 16.38
CA LYS A 437 -26.57 2.66 16.72
C LYS A 437 -26.15 2.00 18.04
N TRP A 438 -24.86 1.90 18.35
CA TRP A 438 -24.38 1.19 19.55
C TRP A 438 -23.81 2.06 20.67
N TYR A 439 -23.39 3.30 20.42
CA TYR A 439 -22.79 4.12 21.46
C TYR A 439 -23.85 4.84 22.31
N PRO A 440 -23.95 4.54 23.62
CA PRO A 440 -25.02 5.08 24.47
C PRO A 440 -24.86 6.58 24.78
N GLY A 441 -23.64 7.13 24.64
CA GLY A 441 -23.35 8.53 24.96
C GLY A 441 -23.82 9.54 23.90
N LEU A 442 -24.20 9.11 22.69
CA LEU A 442 -24.73 10.02 21.66
C LEU A 442 -26.22 10.30 21.94
N LYS A 443 -26.56 11.59 22.10
CA LYS A 443 -27.92 12.07 22.41
C LYS A 443 -28.33 13.22 21.49
N GLY A 444 -29.63 13.38 21.26
CA GLY A 444 -30.20 14.48 20.47
C GLY A 444 -29.68 14.50 19.04
N TRP A 445 -29.37 15.71 18.53
CA TRP A 445 -28.86 15.91 17.17
C TRP A 445 -27.55 15.15 16.89
N LYS A 446 -26.73 14.90 17.91
CA LYS A 446 -25.49 14.12 17.80
C LYS A 446 -25.73 12.65 17.48
N LYS A 447 -26.97 12.14 17.54
CA LYS A 447 -27.31 10.77 17.13
C LYS A 447 -27.85 10.70 15.69
N ASN A 448 -27.98 11.84 15.00
CA ASN A 448 -28.50 11.87 13.63
C ASN A 448 -27.51 11.16 12.67
N PRO A 449 -27.92 10.04 12.03
CA PRO A 449 -27.01 9.26 11.18
C PRO A 449 -26.54 10.04 9.95
N TYR A 450 -27.34 10.95 9.40
CA TYR A 450 -26.95 11.75 8.23
C TYR A 450 -25.84 12.75 8.58
N LEU A 451 -26.01 13.46 9.70
CA LEU A 451 -25.00 14.40 10.18
C LEU A 451 -23.67 13.70 10.46
N ILE A 452 -23.73 12.54 11.13
CA ILE A 452 -22.55 11.75 11.45
C ILE A 452 -21.89 11.19 10.18
N PHE A 453 -22.69 10.74 9.21
CA PHE A 453 -22.18 10.31 7.91
C PHE A 453 -21.37 11.41 7.23
N PHE A 454 -21.94 12.61 7.06
CA PHE A 454 -21.25 13.72 6.41
C PHE A 454 -20.05 14.23 7.21
N ALA A 455 -20.12 14.21 8.54
CA ALA A 455 -18.97 14.53 9.38
C ALA A 455 -17.84 13.50 9.21
N GLY A 456 -18.16 12.21 9.17
CA GLY A 456 -17.18 11.15 8.93
C GLY A 456 -16.58 11.22 7.54
N LEU A 457 -17.41 11.46 6.52
CA LEU A 457 -16.97 11.65 5.14
C LEU A 457 -16.02 12.84 5.02
N PHE A 458 -16.33 13.98 5.64
CA PHE A 458 -15.45 15.15 5.64
C PHE A 458 -14.10 14.88 6.33
N ILE A 459 -14.11 14.16 7.45
CA ILE A 459 -12.87 13.78 8.15
C ILE A 459 -12.03 12.84 7.28
N ALA A 460 -12.64 11.79 6.72
CA ALA A 460 -11.96 10.83 5.85
C ALA A 460 -11.39 11.52 4.61
N ALA A 461 -12.19 12.33 3.92
CA ALA A 461 -11.76 13.11 2.76
C ALA A 461 -10.59 14.05 3.05
N THR A 462 -10.60 14.70 4.23
CA THR A 462 -9.52 15.60 4.64
C THR A 462 -8.24 14.82 4.93
N VAL A 463 -8.32 13.67 5.61
CA VAL A 463 -7.14 12.85 5.93
C VAL A 463 -6.54 12.26 4.65
N HIS A 464 -7.37 11.67 3.80
CA HIS A 464 -7.00 11.13 2.49
C HIS A 464 -6.38 12.22 1.60
N GLY A 465 -7.06 13.37 1.43
CA GLY A 465 -6.54 14.45 0.59
C GLY A 465 -5.26 15.09 1.13
N LEU A 466 -5.07 15.15 2.45
CA LEU A 466 -3.79 15.58 3.03
C LEU A 466 -2.68 14.55 2.74
N TYR A 467 -2.99 13.26 2.82
CA TYR A 467 -2.03 12.20 2.46
C TYR A 467 -1.57 12.36 1.00
N ASP A 468 -2.50 12.48 0.06
CA ASP A 468 -2.18 12.63 -1.37
C ASP A 468 -1.45 13.93 -1.67
N PHE A 469 -1.88 15.05 -1.09
CA PHE A 469 -1.24 16.35 -1.29
C PHE A 469 0.24 16.35 -0.87
N PHE A 470 0.58 15.71 0.25
CA PHE A 470 1.98 15.63 0.70
C PHE A 470 2.78 14.50 0.03
N LEU A 471 2.12 13.59 -0.70
CA LEU A 471 2.79 12.64 -1.58
C LEU A 471 3.17 13.24 -2.93
N ASP A 472 2.56 14.36 -3.36
CA ASP A 472 2.97 15.06 -4.58
C ASP A 472 4.49 15.34 -4.53
N LYS A 473 5.14 15.12 -5.67
CA LYS A 473 6.58 15.34 -5.89
C LYS A 473 7.02 16.76 -5.50
N LYS A 474 6.13 17.76 -5.55
CA LYS A 474 6.43 19.12 -5.06
C LYS A 474 6.76 19.16 -3.56
N PHE A 475 6.22 18.23 -2.78
CA PHE A 475 6.34 18.16 -1.32
C PHE A 475 7.07 16.90 -0.84
N ALA A 476 7.65 16.10 -1.73
CA ALA A 476 8.30 14.82 -1.41
C ALA A 476 9.41 14.92 -0.35
N GLU A 477 10.06 16.08 -0.18
CA GLU A 477 11.04 16.32 0.89
C GLU A 477 10.41 16.26 2.30
N ILE A 478 9.08 16.39 2.40
CA ILE A 478 8.29 16.39 3.63
C ILE A 478 7.58 15.03 3.83
N TRP A 479 8.22 13.93 3.44
CA TRP A 479 7.71 12.55 3.58
C TRP A 479 7.30 12.15 5.01
N VAL A 480 7.78 12.86 6.03
CA VAL A 480 7.44 12.63 7.45
C VAL A 480 5.94 12.88 7.72
N ILE A 481 5.27 13.75 6.97
CA ILE A 481 3.84 14.03 7.15
C ILE A 481 2.96 12.84 6.71
N PRO A 482 3.01 12.36 5.45
CA PRO A 482 2.19 11.21 5.05
C PRO A 482 2.55 9.97 5.88
N PHE A 483 3.80 9.83 6.30
CA PHE A 483 4.20 8.78 7.24
C PHE A 483 3.49 8.91 8.60
N GLY A 484 3.49 10.11 9.19
CA GLY A 484 2.80 10.38 10.44
C GLY A 484 1.28 10.18 10.36
N ILE A 485 0.67 10.49 9.21
CA ILE A 485 -0.75 10.23 8.92
C ILE A 485 -1.01 8.72 8.97
N VAL A 486 -0.28 7.90 8.21
CA VAL A 486 -0.47 6.44 8.18
C VAL A 486 -0.26 5.80 9.55
N LEU A 487 0.75 6.24 10.32
CA LEU A 487 0.94 5.73 11.67
C LEU A 487 -0.25 6.07 12.59
N SER A 488 -0.80 7.28 12.46
CA SER A 488 -1.97 7.71 13.21
C SER A 488 -3.22 6.92 12.82
N GLU A 489 -3.44 6.71 11.53
CA GLU A 489 -4.52 5.88 10.99
C GLU A 489 -4.47 4.45 11.52
N ILE A 490 -3.31 3.81 11.52
CA ILE A 490 -3.13 2.46 12.08
C ILE A 490 -3.56 2.40 13.55
N VAL A 491 -3.18 3.41 14.33
CA VAL A 491 -3.52 3.50 15.76
C VAL A 491 -5.02 3.73 15.96
N VAL A 492 -5.62 4.64 15.19
CA VAL A 492 -7.05 4.95 15.24
C VAL A 492 -7.85 3.72 14.81
N PHE A 493 -7.49 3.10 13.68
CA PHE A 493 -8.12 1.88 13.17
C PHE A 493 -8.09 0.75 14.20
N THR A 494 -6.94 0.50 14.83
CA THR A 494 -6.83 -0.50 15.90
C THR A 494 -7.78 -0.17 17.08
N SER A 495 -7.88 1.11 17.46
CA SER A 495 -8.77 1.55 18.53
C SER A 495 -10.25 1.37 18.16
N MET A 496 -10.62 1.66 16.91
CA MET A 496 -11.95 1.44 16.36
C MET A 496 -12.32 -0.06 16.39
N VAL A 497 -11.44 -0.93 15.89
CA VAL A 497 -11.60 -2.39 15.94
C VAL A 497 -11.79 -2.88 17.37
N ASN A 498 -10.93 -2.43 18.31
CA ASN A 498 -11.03 -2.85 19.71
C ASN A 498 -12.38 -2.43 20.34
N ASN A 499 -12.83 -1.20 20.07
CA ASN A 499 -14.14 -0.72 20.54
C ASN A 499 -15.30 -1.52 19.94
N CYS A 500 -15.25 -1.86 18.66
CA CYS A 500 -16.26 -2.69 18.01
C CYS A 500 -16.32 -4.09 18.63
N LEU A 501 -15.16 -4.74 18.86
CA LEU A 501 -15.08 -6.05 19.50
C LEU A 501 -15.58 -6.03 20.95
N ASN A 502 -15.24 -4.98 21.71
CA ASN A 502 -15.71 -4.82 23.09
C ASN A 502 -17.24 -4.76 23.19
N ASN A 503 -17.91 -4.22 22.18
CA ASN A 503 -19.35 -3.95 22.21
C ASN A 503 -20.16 -4.89 21.31
N SER A 504 -19.56 -6.01 20.88
CA SER A 504 -20.29 -7.06 20.15
C SER A 504 -21.37 -7.70 21.03
N PRO A 505 -22.62 -7.85 20.53
CA PRO A 505 -23.66 -8.60 21.22
C PRO A 505 -23.41 -10.12 21.20
N PHE A 506 -22.50 -10.61 20.36
CA PHE A 506 -22.12 -12.03 20.24
C PHE A 506 -20.87 -12.39 21.05
N TYR A 507 -20.45 -11.50 21.96
CA TYR A 507 -19.28 -11.71 22.80
C TYR A 507 -19.28 -13.09 23.49
N SER A 508 -18.14 -13.78 23.43
CA SER A 508 -17.90 -15.04 24.13
C SER A 508 -16.50 -15.07 24.70
N ALA A 509 -16.37 -15.31 26.02
CA ALA A 509 -15.08 -15.41 26.68
C ALA A 509 -14.21 -16.58 26.17
N ALA A 510 -14.82 -17.59 25.54
CA ALA A 510 -14.11 -18.71 24.94
C ALA A 510 -13.43 -18.34 23.61
N LYS A 511 -13.89 -17.27 22.94
CA LYS A 511 -13.33 -16.80 21.66
C LYS A 511 -12.32 -15.69 21.93
N ASN A 512 -11.05 -15.95 21.62
CA ASN A 512 -9.97 -14.99 21.76
C ASN A 512 -9.06 -14.99 20.52
N ILE A 513 -8.57 -13.81 20.13
CA ILE A 513 -7.59 -13.67 19.06
C ILE A 513 -6.20 -14.01 19.60
N ASN A 514 -5.51 -14.98 19.00
CA ASN A 514 -4.08 -15.15 19.23
C ASN A 514 -3.33 -14.03 18.50
N THR A 515 -3.10 -12.92 19.21
CA THR A 515 -2.46 -11.71 18.71
C THR A 515 -1.00 -11.92 18.30
N ASN A 516 -0.28 -12.82 18.98
CA ASN A 516 1.09 -13.20 18.60
C ASN A 516 1.12 -13.90 17.25
N LYS A 517 0.28 -14.93 17.09
CA LYS A 517 0.21 -15.70 15.85
C LYS A 517 -0.29 -14.85 14.69
N LEU A 518 -1.32 -14.02 14.93
CA LEU A 518 -1.83 -13.11 13.90
C LEU A 518 -0.75 -12.11 13.47
N GLY A 519 -0.02 -11.53 14.42
CA GLY A 519 1.05 -10.56 14.12
C GLY A 519 2.18 -11.20 13.34
N ALA A 520 2.59 -12.40 13.74
CA ALA A 520 3.61 -13.17 13.04
C ALA A 520 3.21 -13.53 11.60
N ILE A 521 1.95 -13.93 11.38
CA ILE A 521 1.42 -14.19 10.02
C ILE A 521 1.39 -12.91 9.19
N LEU A 522 0.87 -11.81 9.73
CA LEU A 522 0.76 -10.54 9.02
C LEU A 522 2.14 -9.98 8.65
N SER A 523 3.10 -9.97 9.58
CA SER A 523 4.49 -9.58 9.30
C SER A 523 5.11 -10.43 8.19
N SER A 524 4.95 -11.76 8.27
CA SER A 524 5.53 -12.68 7.29
C SER A 524 4.90 -12.51 5.91
N ALA A 525 3.58 -12.26 5.87
CA ALA A 525 2.84 -12.06 4.64
C ALA A 525 3.21 -10.74 3.96
N LEU A 526 3.29 -9.64 4.70
CA LEU A 526 3.74 -8.34 4.16
C LEU A 526 5.20 -8.38 3.74
N PHE A 527 6.05 -9.09 4.48
CA PHE A 527 7.42 -9.34 4.05
C PHE A 527 7.49 -10.13 2.75
N ALA A 528 6.61 -11.11 2.54
CA ALA A 528 6.52 -11.85 1.29
C ALA A 528 6.17 -10.97 0.08
N VAL A 529 5.51 -9.82 0.28
CA VAL A 529 5.27 -8.83 -0.79
C VAL A 529 6.59 -8.21 -1.26
N ILE A 530 7.48 -7.84 -0.32
CA ILE A 530 8.83 -7.31 -0.66
C ILE A 530 9.63 -8.37 -1.43
N VAL A 531 9.54 -9.64 -1.01
CA VAL A 531 10.21 -10.74 -1.71
C VAL A 531 9.62 -10.96 -3.11
N PHE A 532 8.30 -10.87 -3.25
CA PHE A 532 7.63 -10.98 -4.55
C PHE A 532 8.07 -9.87 -5.51
N GLU A 533 8.08 -8.63 -5.03
CA GLU A 533 8.58 -7.48 -5.79
C GLU A 533 10.02 -7.70 -6.25
N TYR A 534 10.92 -8.09 -5.33
CA TYR A 534 12.30 -8.42 -5.65
C TYR A 534 12.43 -9.46 -6.78
N ILE A 535 11.64 -10.54 -6.74
CA ILE A 535 11.64 -11.57 -7.78
C ILE A 535 11.23 -10.96 -9.12
N CYS A 536 10.09 -10.27 -9.15
CA CYS A 536 9.56 -9.65 -10.35
C CYS A 536 10.59 -8.68 -10.96
N LEU A 537 11.17 -7.79 -10.16
CA LEU A 537 12.16 -6.84 -10.63
C LEU A 537 13.43 -7.52 -11.12
N SER A 538 13.89 -8.58 -10.46
CA SER A 538 15.08 -9.34 -10.89
C SER A 538 14.89 -9.96 -12.28
N PHE A 539 13.72 -10.56 -12.55
CA PHE A 539 13.44 -11.23 -13.83
C PHE A 539 13.05 -10.28 -14.97
N ILE A 540 12.66 -9.05 -14.64
CA ILE A 540 12.23 -8.04 -15.61
C ILE A 540 13.39 -7.10 -15.95
N TYR A 541 14.11 -6.62 -14.94
CA TYR A 541 15.14 -5.59 -15.07
C TYR A 541 16.57 -6.11 -14.87
N GLY A 542 16.75 -7.33 -14.39
CA GLY A 542 18.06 -7.91 -14.07
C GLY A 542 18.30 -8.02 -12.56
N VAL A 543 19.15 -8.98 -12.17
CA VAL A 543 19.38 -9.32 -10.76
C VAL A 543 20.05 -8.18 -9.98
N SER A 544 20.97 -7.40 -10.58
CA SER A 544 21.57 -6.26 -9.90
C SER A 544 20.53 -5.21 -9.52
N THR A 545 19.61 -4.87 -10.43
CA THR A 545 18.50 -3.95 -10.14
C THR A 545 17.60 -4.51 -9.04
N GLY A 546 17.23 -5.79 -9.15
CA GLY A 546 16.42 -6.44 -8.12
C GLY A 546 17.06 -6.34 -6.73
N ASN A 547 18.36 -6.63 -6.62
CA ASN A 547 19.09 -6.55 -5.35
C ASN A 547 19.10 -5.13 -4.78
N MET A 548 19.30 -4.10 -5.61
CA MET A 548 19.25 -2.70 -5.20
C MET A 548 17.86 -2.33 -4.65
N CYS A 549 16.81 -2.61 -5.43
CA CYS A 549 15.43 -2.33 -5.01
C CYS A 549 15.04 -3.12 -3.74
N LEU A 550 15.57 -4.32 -3.54
CA LEU A 550 15.36 -5.08 -2.31
C LEU A 550 15.97 -4.38 -1.09
N VAL A 551 17.19 -3.84 -1.21
CA VAL A 551 17.83 -3.08 -0.13
C VAL A 551 17.03 -1.82 0.21
N ASP A 552 16.60 -1.09 -0.81
CA ASP A 552 15.79 0.12 -0.64
C ASP A 552 14.45 -0.20 0.03
N ALA A 553 13.70 -1.17 -0.51
CA ALA A 553 12.42 -1.61 0.04
C ALA A 553 12.53 -2.05 1.51
N LEU A 554 13.59 -2.79 1.88
CA LEU A 554 13.82 -3.19 3.28
C LEU A 554 14.15 -2.00 4.18
N THR A 555 14.95 -1.05 3.69
CA THR A 555 15.36 0.15 4.43
C THR A 555 14.21 1.11 4.66
N GLU A 556 13.31 1.24 3.69
CA GLU A 556 12.12 2.11 3.77
C GLU A 556 11.00 1.46 4.59
N SER A 557 10.86 0.13 4.51
CA SER A 557 9.69 -0.57 5.04
C SER A 557 9.85 -1.14 6.45
N TRP A 558 11.06 -1.35 6.97
CA TRP A 558 11.26 -2.14 8.20
C TRP A 558 10.46 -1.59 9.40
N TYR A 559 10.46 -0.27 9.60
CA TYR A 559 9.76 0.34 10.73
C TYR A 559 8.25 0.18 10.57
N LEU A 560 7.71 0.53 9.40
CA LEU A 560 6.27 0.48 9.17
C LEU A 560 5.75 -0.96 9.20
N LEU A 561 6.49 -1.91 8.63
CA LEU A 561 6.16 -3.33 8.69
C LEU A 561 6.07 -3.84 10.14
N MET A 562 7.06 -3.48 10.98
CA MET A 562 7.02 -3.81 12.40
C MET A 562 5.89 -3.09 13.13
N PHE A 563 5.67 -1.81 12.83
CA PHE A 563 4.65 -0.98 13.45
C PHE A 563 3.25 -1.53 13.20
N LEU A 564 2.93 -1.75 11.92
CA LEU A 564 1.65 -2.25 11.46
C LEU A 564 1.35 -3.62 12.08
N ALA A 565 2.30 -4.56 12.02
CA ALA A 565 2.07 -5.89 12.58
C ALA A 565 1.88 -5.91 14.11
N LEU A 566 2.61 -5.07 14.85
CA LEU A 566 2.48 -4.98 16.31
C LEU A 566 1.22 -4.21 16.73
N ARG A 567 0.87 -3.12 16.06
CA ARG A 567 -0.29 -2.28 16.40
C ARG A 567 -1.60 -2.92 15.99
N LEU A 568 -1.73 -3.38 14.75
CA LEU A 568 -2.97 -4.01 14.28
C LEU A 568 -3.33 -5.27 15.08
N THR A 569 -2.34 -5.90 15.73
CA THR A 569 -2.57 -7.06 16.60
C THR A 569 -2.58 -6.72 18.09
N SER A 570 -2.50 -5.45 18.47
CA SER A 570 -2.61 -5.01 19.87
C SER A 570 -4.07 -4.92 20.36
N LEU A 571 -4.83 -5.97 20.10
CA LEU A 571 -6.25 -6.09 20.45
C LEU A 571 -6.39 -6.73 21.84
N ASP A 572 -7.19 -6.09 22.70
CA ASP A 572 -7.47 -6.54 24.06
C ASP A 572 -8.95 -6.31 24.34
N VAL A 573 -9.74 -7.37 24.13
CA VAL A 573 -11.20 -7.31 24.22
C VAL A 573 -11.63 -7.26 25.69
N PHE A 574 -12.43 -6.25 26.02
CA PHE A 574 -13.07 -6.06 27.32
C PHE A 574 -14.55 -5.73 27.10
N PRO A 575 -15.48 -6.64 27.43
CA PRO A 575 -16.91 -6.47 27.16
C PRO A 575 -17.48 -5.13 27.65
N LYS A 576 -18.35 -4.54 26.83
CA LYS A 576 -19.14 -3.33 27.12
C LYS A 576 -18.30 -2.06 27.41
N ARG A 577 -17.01 -2.08 27.05
CA ARG A 577 -16.11 -0.95 27.29
C ARG A 577 -15.92 -0.12 26.03
N TRP A 578 -16.03 1.19 26.20
CA TRP A 578 -15.64 2.18 25.20
C TRP A 578 -14.32 2.81 25.62
N GLU A 579 -13.28 2.60 24.82
CA GLU A 579 -11.98 3.23 24.97
C GLU A 579 -11.92 4.52 24.12
N LYS A 580 -11.18 5.53 24.59
CA LYS A 580 -10.87 6.72 23.78
C LYS A 580 -10.01 6.32 22.58
N LEU A 581 -10.28 6.90 21.41
CA LEU A 581 -9.42 6.73 20.25
C LEU A 581 -8.02 7.28 20.56
N GLN A 582 -7.00 6.48 20.27
CA GLN A 582 -5.60 6.86 20.42
C GLN A 582 -5.15 7.58 19.15
N PHE A 583 -4.29 8.59 19.29
CA PHE A 583 -3.71 9.36 18.18
C PHE A 583 -2.18 9.47 18.36
N PHE A 584 -1.69 10.59 18.93
CA PHE A 584 -0.27 10.92 18.94
C PHE A 584 0.54 10.33 20.12
N SER A 585 -0.08 10.10 21.28
CA SER A 585 0.64 9.65 22.48
C SER A 585 1.26 8.26 22.38
N SER A 586 0.86 7.48 21.37
CA SER A 586 1.36 6.13 21.06
C SER A 586 2.37 6.07 19.90
N LEU A 587 2.71 7.20 19.28
CA LEU A 587 3.61 7.25 18.12
C LEU A 587 5.10 7.29 18.47
N ASN A 588 5.45 7.51 19.74
CA ASN A 588 6.85 7.51 20.16
C ASN A 588 7.46 6.10 19.96
N PRO A 589 8.47 5.92 19.10
CA PRO A 589 9.05 4.60 18.77
C PRO A 589 9.55 3.82 19.99
N PHE A 590 10.11 4.50 20.98
CA PHE A 590 10.64 3.89 22.19
C PHE A 590 9.53 3.42 23.14
N VAL A 591 8.48 4.23 23.29
CA VAL A 591 7.28 3.83 24.04
C VAL A 591 6.58 2.69 23.29
N PHE A 592 6.50 2.75 21.97
CA PHE A 592 5.86 1.78 21.10
C PHE A 592 6.46 0.37 21.21
N ILE A 593 7.78 0.20 21.06
CA ILE A 593 8.44 -1.11 21.15
C ILE A 593 8.23 -1.74 22.55
N MET A 594 8.17 -0.92 23.59
CA MET A 594 8.10 -1.36 24.98
C MET A 594 6.68 -1.54 25.53
N SER A 595 5.63 -1.04 24.86
CA SER A 595 4.27 -0.91 25.42
C SER A 595 3.22 -1.82 24.79
N ARG A 596 3.60 -2.98 24.26
CA ARG A 596 2.65 -3.91 23.64
C ARG A 596 1.50 -4.24 24.61
N LYS A 597 0.27 -3.87 24.22
CA LYS A 597 -0.94 -4.13 25.01
C LYS A 597 -1.08 -5.64 25.19
N ILE A 598 -1.08 -6.10 26.44
CA ILE A 598 -1.29 -7.51 26.74
C ILE A 598 -2.75 -7.83 26.46
N ASN A 599 -2.99 -8.82 25.59
CA ASN A 599 -4.30 -9.44 25.49
C ASN A 599 -4.55 -10.24 26.78
N PHE A 600 -5.20 -9.61 27.76
CA PHE A 600 -5.51 -10.22 29.04
C PHE A 600 -6.73 -11.15 28.93
N ALA A 601 -7.58 -10.96 27.92
CA ALA A 601 -8.76 -11.80 27.68
C ALA A 601 -8.39 -13.28 27.48
N LYS A 602 -7.20 -13.57 26.93
CA LYS A 602 -6.70 -14.93 26.74
C LYS A 602 -6.48 -15.74 28.02
N TYR A 603 -6.41 -15.09 29.19
CA TYR A 603 -6.17 -15.76 30.47
C TYR A 603 -7.46 -16.27 31.12
N VAL A 604 -8.64 -15.83 30.67
CA VAL A 604 -9.91 -16.32 31.21
C VAL A 604 -10.06 -17.80 30.90
N GLY A 605 -10.35 -18.60 31.93
CA GLY A 605 -10.41 -20.07 31.87
C GLY A 605 -9.07 -20.77 32.14
N MET A 606 -7.97 -20.03 32.33
CA MET A 606 -6.67 -20.64 32.64
C MET A 606 -6.65 -21.21 34.06
N GLU A 607 -6.16 -22.44 34.19
CA GLU A 607 -5.81 -23.06 35.46
C GLU A 607 -4.45 -22.57 35.93
N LEU A 608 -4.37 -22.21 37.20
CA LEU A 608 -3.18 -21.69 37.87
C LEU A 608 -2.84 -22.56 39.06
N VAL A 609 -1.54 -22.77 39.30
CA VAL A 609 -1.04 -23.32 40.56
C VAL A 609 -0.37 -22.18 41.34
N PHE A 610 -0.90 -21.86 42.50
CA PHE A 610 -0.37 -20.88 43.43
C PHE A 610 0.62 -21.55 44.38
N ASN A 611 1.83 -21.00 44.45
CA ASN A 611 2.90 -21.46 45.31
C ASN A 611 3.29 -20.35 46.31
N GLY A 612 3.77 -20.75 47.48
CA GLY A 612 4.21 -19.83 48.52
C GLY A 612 5.30 -18.86 48.04
N GLY A 613 5.12 -17.57 48.33
CA GLY A 613 6.13 -16.53 48.10
C GLY A 613 7.20 -16.50 49.18
N ARG A 614 8.39 -15.95 48.89
CA ARG A 614 9.51 -15.84 49.85
C ARG A 614 9.28 -14.82 50.98
N LYS A 615 8.20 -14.02 50.98
CA LYS A 615 8.10 -12.78 51.78
C LYS A 615 7.02 -12.72 52.87
N ASN A 616 6.03 -13.61 52.93
CA ASN A 616 4.98 -13.54 53.96
C ASN A 616 4.35 -14.92 54.27
N ALA A 617 3.89 -15.07 55.52
CA ALA A 617 3.49 -16.35 56.12
C ALA A 617 1.98 -16.60 56.25
N ALA A 618 1.13 -15.60 55.96
CA ALA A 618 -0.28 -15.66 56.34
C ALA A 618 -1.09 -16.75 55.62
N ILE A 619 -0.70 -17.11 54.38
CA ILE A 619 -1.39 -18.12 53.59
C ILE A 619 -0.50 -19.29 53.14
N LEU A 620 0.74 -19.37 53.67
CA LEU A 620 1.70 -20.42 53.34
C LEU A 620 1.14 -21.82 53.62
N ASP A 621 0.36 -21.97 54.70
CA ASP A 621 -0.26 -23.24 55.11
C ASP A 621 -1.31 -23.76 54.13
N TYR A 622 -1.86 -22.89 53.27
CA TYR A 622 -2.84 -23.29 52.25
C TYR A 622 -2.16 -23.75 50.95
N MET A 623 -0.86 -23.50 50.79
CA MET A 623 -0.14 -23.72 49.53
C MET A 623 0.35 -25.18 49.39
N PRO A 624 0.38 -25.76 48.17
CA PRO A 624 -0.05 -25.15 46.91
C PRO A 624 -1.59 -25.15 46.76
N LEU A 625 -2.12 -24.05 46.22
CA LEU A 625 -3.54 -23.92 45.84
C LEU A 625 -3.67 -24.04 44.32
N LYS A 626 -4.78 -24.61 43.87
CA LYS A 626 -5.15 -24.53 42.44
C LYS A 626 -6.27 -23.52 42.29
N GLY A 627 -6.32 -22.82 41.17
CA GLY A 627 -7.44 -21.96 40.87
C GLY A 627 -7.66 -21.76 39.39
N VAL A 628 -8.87 -21.35 39.04
CA VAL A 628 -9.27 -21.07 37.66
C VAL A 628 -9.61 -19.59 37.54
N ILE A 629 -9.04 -18.91 36.56
CA ILE A 629 -9.45 -17.54 36.23
C ILE A 629 -10.88 -17.58 35.67
N ARG A 630 -11.85 -17.06 36.42
CA ARG A 630 -13.27 -17.06 36.01
C ARG A 630 -13.65 -15.86 35.18
N SER A 631 -13.16 -14.68 35.58
CA SER A 631 -13.48 -13.44 34.88
C SER A 631 -12.37 -12.41 35.04
N ARG A 632 -12.41 -11.41 34.17
CA ARG A 632 -11.56 -10.23 34.20
C ARG A 632 -12.35 -9.06 34.79
N GLN A 633 -11.69 -8.18 35.53
CA GLN A 633 -12.28 -7.01 36.16
C GLN A 633 -11.52 -5.73 35.80
N LEU A 634 -12.24 -4.61 35.83
CA LEU A 634 -11.68 -3.27 35.75
C LEU A 634 -11.71 -2.68 37.16
N ILE A 635 -10.54 -2.38 37.72
CA ILE A 635 -10.41 -1.78 39.06
C ILE A 635 -9.36 -0.69 38.96
N SER A 636 -9.72 0.53 39.37
CA SER A 636 -8.87 1.73 39.26
C SER A 636 -8.28 1.93 37.85
N ASP A 637 -9.15 1.90 36.83
CA ASP A 637 -8.82 2.01 35.39
C ASP A 637 -7.82 0.99 34.83
N TYR A 638 -7.43 0.00 35.64
CA TYR A 638 -6.57 -1.09 35.21
C TYR A 638 -7.43 -2.32 34.90
N ALA A 639 -7.33 -2.83 33.68
CA ALA A 639 -8.10 -3.98 33.26
C ALA A 639 -7.36 -5.31 33.53
N GLY A 640 -6.14 -5.31 34.07
CA GLY A 640 -5.36 -6.53 34.33
C GLY A 640 -5.71 -7.25 35.64
N TRP A 641 -6.95 -7.10 36.13
CA TRP A 641 -7.44 -7.80 37.32
C TRP A 641 -8.23 -9.04 36.95
N PHE A 642 -8.09 -10.09 37.75
CA PHE A 642 -8.72 -11.38 37.54
C PHE A 642 -9.44 -11.85 38.80
N VAL A 643 -10.66 -12.36 38.63
CA VAL A 643 -11.34 -13.15 39.66
C VAL A 643 -10.92 -14.59 39.46
N VAL A 644 -10.32 -15.16 40.51
CA VAL A 644 -9.86 -16.54 40.53
C VAL A 644 -10.73 -17.32 41.51
N GLU A 645 -11.25 -18.46 41.05
CA GLU A 645 -11.91 -19.44 41.91
C GLU A 645 -10.90 -20.49 42.33
N LEU A 646 -10.67 -20.59 43.63
CA LEU A 646 -9.74 -21.53 44.24
C LEU A 646 -10.39 -22.88 44.48
N ASP A 647 -9.61 -23.96 44.37
CA ASP A 647 -10.02 -25.32 44.69
C ASP A 647 -10.29 -25.52 46.19
N LYS A 648 -9.56 -24.78 47.03
CA LYS A 648 -9.74 -24.72 48.49
C LYS A 648 -9.88 -23.26 48.92
N GLY A 649 -10.85 -22.99 49.78
CA GLY A 649 -11.08 -21.66 50.32
C GLY A 649 -10.03 -21.26 51.35
N ILE A 650 -9.67 -19.98 51.36
CA ILE A 650 -8.77 -19.38 52.35
C ILE A 650 -9.60 -18.83 53.50
N VAL A 651 -9.26 -19.17 54.74
CA VAL A 651 -9.98 -18.66 55.92
C VAL A 651 -9.36 -17.34 56.39
N SER A 652 -10.15 -16.28 56.40
CA SER A 652 -9.79 -14.97 56.94
C SER A 652 -10.93 -14.42 57.79
N LYS A 653 -10.64 -13.89 58.98
CA LYS A 653 -11.64 -13.33 59.92
C LYS A 653 -12.89 -14.23 60.13
N LYS A 654 -12.70 -15.56 60.21
CA LYS A 654 -13.76 -16.58 60.34
C LYS A 654 -14.69 -16.76 59.12
N GLN A 655 -14.36 -16.18 57.97
CA GLN A 655 -15.05 -16.43 56.70
C GLN A 655 -14.14 -17.21 55.76
N THR A 656 -14.73 -18.10 54.97
CA THR A 656 -14.00 -18.88 53.94
C THR A 656 -14.19 -18.22 52.59
N HIS A 657 -13.09 -17.85 51.95
CA HIS A 657 -13.08 -17.18 50.65
C HIS A 657 -12.58 -18.15 49.58
N THR A 658 -13.47 -18.56 48.68
CA THR A 658 -13.13 -19.36 47.49
C THR A 658 -12.88 -18.51 46.24
N LEU A 659 -13.42 -17.28 46.22
CA LEU A 659 -13.18 -16.31 45.17
C LEU A 659 -12.21 -15.25 45.68
N VAL A 660 -11.14 -15.03 44.92
CA VAL A 660 -10.11 -14.04 45.21
C VAL A 660 -9.86 -13.16 43.99
N LEU A 661 -9.37 -11.95 44.23
CA LEU A 661 -8.90 -11.06 43.18
C LEU A 661 -7.38 -11.19 43.05
N MET A 662 -6.90 -11.19 41.81
CA MET A 662 -5.49 -11.32 41.48
C MET A 662 -5.09 -10.29 40.42
N ARG A 663 -3.90 -9.72 40.58
CA ARG A 663 -3.19 -9.03 39.49
C ARG A 663 -1.70 -9.31 39.56
N SER A 664 -1.00 -9.12 38.44
CA SER A 664 0.47 -9.16 38.43
C SER A 664 1.06 -8.08 39.35
N GLN A 665 2.21 -8.39 39.96
CA GLN A 665 2.96 -7.45 40.79
C GLN A 665 3.26 -6.16 40.02
N GLU A 666 3.96 -6.30 38.90
CA GLU A 666 4.19 -5.23 37.94
C GLU A 666 3.01 -5.19 36.98
N LYS A 667 2.36 -4.02 36.84
CA LYS A 667 1.28 -3.83 35.86
C LYS A 667 1.83 -4.15 34.47
N ASN A 668 1.01 -4.77 33.63
CA ASN A 668 1.41 -5.23 32.30
C ASN A 668 2.50 -6.32 32.27
N THR A 669 2.53 -7.21 33.27
CA THR A 669 3.29 -8.46 33.16
C THR A 669 2.42 -9.55 32.54
N ALA A 670 2.92 -10.23 31.51
CA ALA A 670 2.20 -11.33 30.87
C ALA A 670 2.26 -12.61 31.72
N ILE A 671 1.17 -13.37 31.77
CA ILE A 671 1.13 -14.68 32.41
C ILE A 671 1.59 -15.72 31.38
N GLU A 672 2.77 -16.30 31.57
CA GLU A 672 3.34 -17.31 30.67
C GLU A 672 3.32 -18.69 31.32
N LYS A 673 2.86 -19.68 30.54
CA LYS A 673 2.82 -21.08 30.97
C LYS A 673 4.23 -21.57 31.32
N ASN A 674 4.38 -22.21 32.48
CA ASN A 674 5.63 -22.73 33.03
C ASN A 674 6.66 -21.66 33.46
N GLN A 675 6.25 -20.40 33.63
CA GLN A 675 7.06 -19.39 34.29
C GLN A 675 6.49 -19.08 35.66
N LYS A 676 7.35 -19.00 36.67
CA LYS A 676 6.96 -18.54 38.01
C LYS A 676 6.79 -17.03 38.00
N ILE A 677 5.56 -16.56 38.18
CA ILE A 677 5.23 -15.13 38.11
C ILE A 677 4.73 -14.67 39.47
N SER A 678 5.26 -13.54 39.94
CA SER A 678 4.82 -12.90 41.18
C SER A 678 3.51 -12.16 40.95
N VAL A 679 2.49 -12.53 41.72
CA VAL A 679 1.17 -11.89 41.69
C VAL A 679 0.76 -11.47 43.10
N LEU A 680 -0.11 -10.49 43.14
CA LEU A 680 -0.76 -10.02 44.36
C LEU A 680 -2.13 -10.66 44.45
N LEU A 681 -2.44 -11.26 45.60
CA LEU A 681 -3.77 -11.74 45.95
C LEU A 681 -4.50 -10.78 46.87
N PHE A 682 -5.78 -10.60 46.62
CA PHE A 682 -6.66 -9.73 47.38
C PHE A 682 -7.99 -10.44 47.68
N LEU A 683 -8.58 -10.09 48.82
CA LEU A 683 -9.95 -10.44 49.16
C LEU A 683 -10.89 -9.28 48.81
N MET A 684 -12.07 -9.63 48.33
CA MET A 684 -13.16 -8.68 48.15
C MET A 684 -13.75 -8.30 49.52
N PRO A 685 -14.12 -7.02 49.72
CA PRO A 685 -14.69 -6.57 51.00
C PRO A 685 -16.05 -7.21 51.29
N ASP A 686 -16.85 -7.46 50.25
CA ASP A 686 -18.15 -8.12 50.30
C ASP A 686 -18.46 -8.86 48.99
N LYS A 687 -19.65 -9.50 48.91
CA LYS A 687 -20.10 -10.26 47.73
C LYS A 687 -20.59 -9.37 46.58
N ASP A 688 -20.94 -8.12 46.86
CA ASP A 688 -21.56 -7.20 45.91
C ASP A 688 -20.52 -6.29 45.24
N TYR A 689 -19.28 -6.28 45.72
CA TYR A 689 -18.17 -5.50 45.17
C TYR A 689 -18.00 -5.67 43.65
N LEU A 690 -18.18 -6.90 43.14
CA LEU A 690 -18.09 -7.16 41.70
C LEU A 690 -19.20 -6.51 40.88
N GLN A 691 -20.32 -6.10 41.50
CA GLN A 691 -21.46 -5.46 40.86
C GLN A 691 -21.37 -3.92 40.86
N GLN A 692 -20.42 -3.34 41.61
CA GLN A 692 -20.22 -1.89 41.66
C GLN A 692 -19.77 -1.35 40.30
N GLU A 693 -20.28 -0.17 39.92
CA GLU A 693 -19.89 0.51 38.68
C GLU A 693 -18.44 1.02 38.74
N GLU A 694 -18.05 1.63 39.85
CA GLU A 694 -16.69 2.06 40.12
C GLU A 694 -16.06 1.21 41.22
N LYS A 695 -14.91 0.58 40.90
CA LYS A 695 -14.15 -0.28 41.81
C LYS A 695 -12.79 0.34 42.05
N LYS A 696 -12.40 0.51 43.32
CA LYS A 696 -11.08 1.03 43.69
C LYS A 696 -10.22 -0.06 44.31
N GLU A 697 -8.93 -0.06 43.96
CA GLU A 697 -7.93 -0.98 44.53
C GLU A 697 -7.79 -0.78 46.06
N GLU A 698 -8.01 0.45 46.54
CA GLU A 698 -7.95 0.82 47.95
C GLU A 698 -9.01 0.13 48.82
N ASP A 699 -10.12 -0.30 48.23
CA ASP A 699 -11.21 -1.01 48.94
C ASP A 699 -10.90 -2.49 49.16
N LEU A 700 -9.85 -3.00 48.51
CA LEU A 700 -9.48 -4.42 48.55
C LEU A 700 -8.59 -4.74 49.75
N ILE A 701 -8.82 -5.91 50.33
CA ILE A 701 -8.00 -6.39 51.44
C ILE A 701 -6.83 -7.18 50.85
N PHE A 702 -5.63 -6.62 50.92
CA PHE A 702 -4.42 -7.31 50.49
C PHE A 702 -4.19 -8.58 51.33
N LEU A 703 -4.01 -9.71 50.64
CA LEU A 703 -3.81 -11.01 51.26
C LEU A 703 -2.33 -11.36 51.31
N ASP A 704 -1.69 -11.59 50.16
CA ASP A 704 -0.28 -11.95 50.08
C ASP A 704 0.32 -11.83 48.66
N TRP A 705 1.64 -11.94 48.59
CA TRP A 705 2.44 -12.15 47.39
C TRP A 705 2.63 -13.65 47.14
N VAL A 706 2.24 -14.13 45.96
CA VAL A 706 2.34 -15.55 45.61
C VAL A 706 2.98 -15.75 44.24
N LEU A 707 3.55 -16.93 44.04
CA LEU A 707 4.13 -17.33 42.76
C LEU A 707 3.15 -18.25 42.03
N ILE A 708 2.62 -17.80 40.90
CA ILE A 708 1.81 -18.66 40.01
C ILE A 708 2.70 -19.38 39.00
N SER A 709 2.28 -20.57 38.57
CA SER A 709 2.91 -21.36 37.50
C SER A 709 1.90 -22.01 36.57
#